data_AF-A0A8T2I998-F1
#
_entry.id   AF-A0A8T2I998-F1
#
_cell.length_a   1.000
_cell.length_b   1.000
_cell.length_c   1.000
_cell.angle_alpha   90.00
_cell.angle_beta   90.00
_cell.angle_gamma   90.00
#
_symmetry.space_group_name_H-M   'P 1'
#
loop_
_entity.id
_entity.type
_entity.pdbx_description
1 polymer ?
#
loop_
_entity_poly.entity_id
_entity_poly.type
_entity_poly.pdbx_seq_one_letter_code
_entity_poly.pdbx_strand_id
1 'polypeptide(L)'
;MSGQQPSKDIKDALSALFLADENQPKQSYAFWGTQPVAQFNEASNTIEAADGPIDQPKTVADVRPDPLPLPPTFEWSTCDVNDPVQLKEIYELLSLHYVEDDENMFRFDYSPQFLHWALQPPGYKQEWHCGVRASRTGKLLAFISAIPAVVRVRDQDLKVVEINFLCVHKKLRQKRLAPVLIKEITRRVNLQNIWQAVYTAGVVLPKPVTEGQYWHRILNPKKLIAVGFSRLASRMTMARTIKLYKLPEKPLTPGLRPMEPRDVPAVTSILKKYLEQYKLAPCFDKDEVHHWLVPREDVVTAYVVENPETKAVTDLVSFYTLPSTVIGNEQYKSLKAAYMFYTVPVTASARQLLNDALILAQSTGHDVFNALDIFENEGLLKDLKFGIGDGKLSFTQIQACHARRLHSRPLFRLLISNGSTAQFQASPYICSIRHRATGRHFCGGVLLGPRSVLTAAYCVSPIALNINPEVWCGNILDINNSSHGAVDAVRAVKTTVHECFDPRRYFNDIAVLELNTSVVHGKAIESIIEVKDFESLKNGDELIGFGWGKTETTLPINLQQAVLPFIPHQECNTAEIYNSTVDAGSMFCAGYFDGRADTCAGDSGGPLVQKEHKNSGSTGRSAPATDSNRSSDDTLVGIVSWGSGCASNGSFPGVYARVDIHHEWIVLHSHCACTRTFSSSGSFHFIDGSRDSNMSSLQSSRRNSGEINECILLEESGEVHTVEHKADASVAYTQPPGLCYVVDFERCPVATASKVYLGQGWLPCRKNREGEIEPIHNATSCSYRDGSGG
;
A
#
# COMPACT_ATOMS: atom_id res chain seq x y z
N MET A 1 38.04 25.07 7.84
CA MET A 1 38.02 26.55 7.84
C MET A 1 36.79 27.02 7.07
N SER A 2 36.05 27.96 7.67
CA SER A 2 34.96 28.80 7.14
C SER A 2 33.86 28.15 6.28
N GLY A 3 32.70 27.92 6.90
CA GLY A 3 31.44 27.69 6.19
C GLY A 3 30.97 28.93 5.43
N GLN A 4 30.55 28.74 4.18
CA GLN A 4 29.86 29.76 3.39
C GLN A 4 28.37 29.40 3.31
N GLN A 5 27.53 30.29 3.85
CA GLN A 5 26.08 30.28 3.64
C GLN A 5 25.75 30.44 2.16
N PRO A 6 24.65 29.85 1.65
CA PRO A 6 24.20 30.09 0.28
C PRO A 6 23.78 31.56 0.08
N SER A 7 24.15 32.12 -1.07
CA SER A 7 23.89 33.52 -1.44
C SER A 7 22.40 33.88 -1.42
N LYS A 8 22.14 35.10 -0.94
CA LYS A 8 20.83 35.78 -0.83
C LYS A 8 19.95 35.65 -2.09
N ASP A 9 20.61 35.61 -3.24
CA ASP A 9 20.08 35.45 -4.59
C ASP A 9 19.27 34.18 -4.90
N ILE A 10 19.31 33.14 -4.07
CA ILE A 10 18.48 31.92 -4.23
C ILE A 10 17.20 32.02 -3.40
N LYS A 11 17.24 32.71 -2.26
CA LYS A 11 16.06 32.91 -1.41
C LYS A 11 15.06 33.86 -2.07
N ASP A 12 15.53 34.94 -2.69
CA ASP A 12 14.64 35.95 -3.26
C ASP A 12 13.93 35.46 -4.54
N ALA A 13 14.56 34.57 -5.30
CA ALA A 13 13.91 33.87 -6.43
C ALA A 13 12.86 32.84 -5.97
N LEU A 14 13.01 32.28 -4.77
CA LEU A 14 12.04 31.36 -4.18
C LEU A 14 10.84 32.12 -3.59
N SER A 15 11.04 33.32 -3.03
CA SER A 15 9.98 34.15 -2.44
C SER A 15 8.94 34.61 -3.46
N ALA A 16 9.37 34.95 -4.68
CA ALA A 16 8.47 35.45 -5.74
C ALA A 16 7.55 34.38 -6.35
N LEU A 17 7.71 33.11 -5.97
CA LEU A 17 6.94 31.96 -6.48
C LEU A 17 5.79 31.53 -5.55
N PHE A 18 5.57 32.22 -4.42
CA PHE A 18 4.58 31.86 -3.42
C PHE A 18 3.59 32.98 -3.13
N LEU A 19 2.64 33.21 -4.04
CA LEU A 19 1.35 33.83 -3.73
C LEU A 19 0.27 33.26 -4.66
N ALA A 20 -0.26 32.07 -4.33
CA ALA A 20 -1.64 31.64 -4.63
C ALA A 20 -1.92 30.20 -4.14
N ASP A 21 -2.84 30.13 -3.18
CA ASP A 21 -3.81 29.07 -2.85
C ASP A 21 -3.35 27.74 -2.24
N GLU A 22 -3.34 27.70 -0.89
CA GLU A 22 -3.32 26.50 -0.06
C GLU A 22 -4.76 26.01 0.16
N ASN A 23 -5.27 25.15 -0.74
CA ASN A 23 -6.43 24.26 -0.46
C ASN A 23 -6.66 23.27 -1.63
N GLN A 24 -5.94 22.14 -1.66
CA GLN A 24 -6.29 20.99 -2.52
C GLN A 24 -5.86 19.65 -1.90
N PRO A 25 -6.80 18.81 -1.42
CA PRO A 25 -6.56 17.40 -1.16
C PRO A 25 -7.04 16.55 -2.35
N LYS A 26 -6.15 15.73 -2.93
CA LYS A 26 -6.42 14.57 -3.82
C LYS A 26 -5.08 14.06 -4.33
N GLN A 27 -4.70 12.81 -4.06
CA GLN A 27 -3.89 12.09 -5.06
C GLN A 27 -4.84 11.40 -6.03
N SER A 28 -5.65 12.23 -6.70
CA SER A 28 -5.89 11.97 -8.10
C SER A 28 -4.55 12.07 -8.80
N TYR A 29 -4.28 11.22 -9.78
CA TYR A 29 -3.19 11.51 -10.70
C TYR A 29 -3.61 12.73 -11.54
N ALA A 30 -3.56 13.94 -10.97
CA ALA A 30 -4.08 15.17 -11.60
C ALA A 30 -3.44 15.43 -12.97
N PHE A 31 -2.21 14.94 -13.17
CA PHE A 31 -1.56 14.91 -14.47
C PHE A 31 -2.06 13.73 -15.33
N TRP A 32 -1.89 12.47 -14.91
CA TRP A 32 -2.22 11.29 -15.73
C TRP A 32 -3.70 11.12 -16.06
N GLY A 33 -4.61 11.60 -15.20
CA GLY A 33 -6.05 11.67 -15.48
C GLY A 33 -6.43 12.69 -16.56
N THR A 34 -5.46 13.45 -17.09
CA THR A 34 -5.62 14.34 -18.24
C THR A 34 -4.82 13.88 -19.46
N GLN A 35 -4.07 12.77 -19.34
CA GLN A 35 -3.29 12.19 -20.42
C GLN A 35 -4.08 11.05 -21.08
N PRO A 36 -3.88 10.76 -22.37
CA PRO A 36 -4.53 9.65 -23.08
C PRO A 36 -3.75 8.37 -22.82
N VAL A 37 -3.81 7.96 -21.57
CA VAL A 37 -3.42 6.63 -21.12
C VAL A 37 -4.71 5.93 -20.72
N ALA A 38 -4.75 4.61 -20.93
CA ALA A 38 -5.85 3.80 -20.42
C ALA A 38 -5.97 4.08 -18.92
N GLN A 39 -7.12 4.59 -18.49
CA GLN A 39 -7.31 4.88 -17.08
C GLN A 39 -7.54 3.56 -16.34
N PHE A 40 -7.16 3.46 -15.07
CA PHE A 40 -7.42 2.25 -14.27
C PHE A 40 -8.90 1.83 -14.26
N ASN A 41 -9.80 2.78 -14.54
CA ASN A 41 -11.25 2.61 -14.55
C ASN A 41 -11.82 2.15 -15.91
N GLU A 42 -11.02 1.98 -16.96
CA GLU A 42 -11.48 1.44 -18.25
C GLU A 42 -11.57 -0.09 -18.18
N ALA A 43 -12.79 -0.63 -18.26
CA ALA A 43 -13.07 -2.05 -18.15
C ALA A 43 -12.44 -2.84 -19.31
N SER A 44 -11.68 -3.89 -18.99
CA SER A 44 -11.18 -4.87 -19.98
C SER A 44 -12.25 -5.87 -20.46
N ASN A 45 -13.53 -5.62 -20.14
CA ASN A 45 -14.65 -6.56 -20.34
C ASN A 45 -15.44 -6.37 -21.63
N THR A 46 -14.91 -5.69 -22.63
CA THR A 46 -15.34 -5.94 -24.01
C THR A 46 -14.34 -6.90 -24.64
N ILE A 47 -14.80 -8.10 -24.96
CA ILE A 47 -14.12 -9.09 -25.79
C ILE A 47 -13.83 -8.55 -27.22
N GLU A 48 -14.11 -7.27 -27.51
CA GLU A 48 -13.88 -6.59 -28.80
C GLU A 48 -13.54 -5.08 -28.65
N ALA A 49 -12.76 -4.64 -27.66
CA ALA A 49 -12.11 -3.32 -27.79
C ALA A 49 -10.94 -3.45 -28.76
N ALA A 50 -11.12 -3.00 -30.01
CA ALA A 50 -10.06 -3.00 -31.02
C ALA A 50 -8.85 -2.19 -30.53
N ASP A 51 -7.63 -2.74 -30.67
CA ASP A 51 -6.39 -1.99 -30.43
C ASP A 51 -6.39 -0.74 -31.31
N GLY A 52 -6.12 0.42 -30.71
CA GLY A 52 -6.20 1.68 -31.43
C GLY A 52 -5.98 2.91 -30.56
N PRO A 53 -5.99 4.10 -31.17
CA PRO A 53 -5.85 5.34 -30.44
C PRO A 53 -7.08 5.64 -29.54
N ILE A 54 -6.83 5.85 -28.25
CA ILE A 54 -7.64 6.55 -27.22
C ILE A 54 -8.11 7.95 -27.66
N ASP A 55 -7.20 8.83 -28.10
CA ASP A 55 -7.53 10.18 -28.54
C ASP A 55 -7.87 10.22 -30.03
N GLN A 56 -8.75 11.14 -30.44
CA GLN A 56 -9.06 11.35 -31.86
C GLN A 56 -7.79 11.72 -32.65
N PRO A 57 -7.66 11.26 -33.92
CA PRO A 57 -6.53 11.62 -34.77
C PRO A 57 -6.38 13.15 -34.87
N LYS A 58 -5.17 13.64 -34.57
CA LYS A 58 -4.79 15.05 -34.75
C LYS A 58 -3.74 15.17 -35.84
N THR A 59 -3.54 16.38 -36.32
CA THR A 59 -2.51 16.70 -37.30
C THR A 59 -1.40 17.54 -36.66
N VAL A 60 -0.24 17.60 -37.32
CA VAL A 60 0.88 18.45 -36.87
C VAL A 60 0.46 19.92 -36.75
N ALA A 61 -0.50 20.38 -37.57
CA ALA A 61 -1.03 21.74 -37.51
C ALA A 61 -1.78 22.05 -36.20
N ASP A 62 -2.30 21.03 -35.51
CA ASP A 62 -2.99 21.18 -34.22
C ASP A 62 -2.00 21.26 -33.03
N VAL A 63 -0.72 21.02 -33.29
CA VAL A 63 0.34 21.04 -32.27
C VAL A 63 0.91 22.44 -32.16
N ARG A 64 1.04 22.94 -30.93
CA ARG A 64 1.65 24.25 -30.68
C ARG A 64 3.10 24.29 -31.21
N PRO A 65 3.47 25.28 -32.06
CA PRO A 65 4.82 25.39 -32.59
C PRO A 65 5.83 25.84 -31.54
N ASP A 66 5.43 26.76 -30.65
CA ASP A 66 6.31 27.28 -29.59
C ASP A 66 6.40 26.34 -28.38
N PRO A 67 7.55 26.33 -27.68
CA PRO A 67 7.71 25.61 -26.41
C PRO A 67 6.69 26.03 -25.35
N LEU A 68 6.40 25.12 -24.41
CA LEU A 68 5.58 25.44 -23.25
C LEU A 68 6.24 26.52 -22.39
N PRO A 69 5.47 27.48 -21.84
CA PRO A 69 6.04 28.53 -21.02
C PRO A 69 6.64 27.95 -19.75
N LEU A 70 7.87 28.37 -19.44
CA LEU A 70 8.53 28.13 -18.16
C LEU A 70 8.57 29.43 -17.35
N PRO A 71 8.65 29.37 -16.01
CA PRO A 71 8.97 30.54 -15.20
C PRO A 71 10.26 31.22 -15.70
N PRO A 72 10.40 32.56 -15.65
CA PRO A 72 11.54 33.29 -16.22
C PRO A 72 12.92 32.90 -15.68
N THR A 73 12.96 32.19 -14.56
CA THR A 73 14.19 31.65 -13.95
C THR A 73 14.69 30.37 -14.60
N PHE A 74 13.89 29.77 -15.50
CA PHE A 74 14.17 28.53 -16.19
C PHE A 74 14.05 28.70 -17.70
N GLU A 75 14.84 27.91 -18.43
CA GLU A 75 14.80 27.84 -19.88
C GLU A 75 14.87 26.40 -20.37
N TRP A 76 14.26 26.17 -21.53
CA TRP A 76 14.40 24.90 -22.22
C TRP A 76 15.78 24.80 -22.85
N SER A 77 16.38 23.61 -22.74
CA SER A 77 17.61 23.25 -23.42
C SER A 77 17.36 21.99 -24.23
N THR A 78 17.91 21.95 -25.44
CA THR A 78 18.09 20.69 -26.17
C THR A 78 19.50 20.22 -25.85
N CYS A 79 19.64 19.06 -25.22
CA CYS A 79 20.94 18.60 -24.74
C CYS A 79 21.63 17.79 -25.83
N ASP A 80 22.82 18.20 -26.26
CA ASP A 80 23.60 17.47 -27.25
C ASP A 80 24.50 16.43 -26.57
N VAL A 81 24.22 15.15 -26.78
CA VAL A 81 25.05 14.07 -26.23
C VAL A 81 26.37 13.87 -26.99
N ASN A 82 26.55 14.51 -28.15
CA ASN A 82 27.84 14.55 -28.85
C ASN A 82 28.76 15.64 -28.31
N ASP A 83 28.22 16.63 -27.59
CA ASP A 83 29.00 17.62 -26.86
C ASP A 83 29.46 17.00 -25.53
N PRO A 84 30.77 16.79 -25.33
CA PRO A 84 31.29 16.15 -24.11
C PRO A 84 30.93 16.91 -22.83
N VAL A 85 30.74 18.23 -22.91
CA VAL A 85 30.37 19.06 -21.75
C VAL A 85 28.93 18.77 -21.36
N GLN A 86 28.01 18.80 -22.32
CA GLN A 86 26.59 18.55 -22.06
C GLN A 86 26.33 17.08 -21.70
N LEU A 87 27.02 16.13 -22.32
CA LEU A 87 26.96 14.72 -21.94
C LEU A 87 27.38 14.52 -20.49
N LYS A 88 28.44 15.20 -20.05
CA LYS A 88 28.89 15.18 -18.66
C LYS A 88 27.84 15.78 -17.71
N GLU A 89 27.17 16.86 -18.10
CA GLU A 89 26.09 17.43 -17.29
C GLU A 89 24.89 16.49 -17.14
N ILE A 90 24.50 15.78 -18.21
CA ILE A 90 23.45 14.74 -18.15
C ILE A 90 23.90 13.62 -17.21
N TYR A 91 25.13 13.14 -17.38
CA TYR A 91 25.73 12.13 -16.51
C TYR A 91 25.66 12.55 -15.03
N GLU A 92 26.15 13.74 -14.70
CA GLU A 92 26.15 14.25 -13.32
C GLU A 92 24.73 14.40 -12.76
N LEU A 93 23.76 14.86 -13.58
CA LEU A 93 22.37 14.96 -13.17
C LEU A 93 21.81 13.57 -12.82
N LEU A 94 22.03 12.57 -13.68
CA LEU A 94 21.52 11.21 -13.48
C LEU A 94 22.18 10.53 -12.28
N SER A 95 23.52 10.56 -12.20
CA SER A 95 24.30 9.94 -11.13
C SER A 95 24.13 10.60 -9.76
N LEU A 96 23.45 11.74 -9.65
CA LEU A 96 23.16 12.40 -8.38
C LEU A 96 21.66 12.43 -8.02
N HIS A 97 20.77 12.32 -9.01
CA HIS A 97 19.36 12.65 -8.84
C HIS A 97 18.36 11.69 -9.52
N TYR A 98 18.81 10.60 -10.15
CA TYR A 98 17.90 9.63 -10.78
C TYR A 98 17.36 8.60 -9.77
N VAL A 99 17.49 7.30 -10.09
CA VAL A 99 16.96 6.19 -9.30
C VAL A 99 17.94 5.79 -8.19
N GLU A 100 17.39 5.63 -6.99
CA GLU A 100 18.03 5.07 -5.80
C GLU A 100 17.17 3.88 -5.36
N ASP A 101 17.79 2.84 -4.82
CA ASP A 101 17.07 1.77 -4.15
C ASP A 101 16.37 2.29 -2.88
N ASP A 102 15.37 1.55 -2.40
CA ASP A 102 14.51 1.97 -1.28
C ASP A 102 15.30 2.19 0.03
N GLU A 103 16.49 1.57 0.15
CA GLU A 103 17.41 1.70 1.28
C GLU A 103 18.54 2.74 1.04
N ASN A 104 18.60 3.40 -0.13
CA ASN A 104 19.65 4.33 -0.58
C ASN A 104 21.09 3.76 -0.52
N MET A 105 21.26 2.45 -0.72
CA MET A 105 22.57 1.79 -0.75
C MET A 105 23.24 1.86 -2.13
N PHE A 106 22.46 1.90 -3.21
CA PHE A 106 22.92 1.84 -4.59
C PHE A 106 22.29 2.92 -5.45
N ARG A 107 23.10 3.50 -6.34
CA ARG A 107 22.62 4.45 -7.35
C ARG A 107 23.17 4.08 -8.72
N PHE A 108 22.32 4.06 -9.75
CA PHE A 108 22.78 3.79 -11.10
C PHE A 108 23.84 4.81 -11.55
N ASP A 109 24.87 4.29 -12.20
CA ASP A 109 26.01 5.04 -12.73
C ASP A 109 26.08 4.80 -14.24
N TYR A 110 25.17 5.44 -14.98
CA TYR A 110 25.12 5.32 -16.44
C TYR A 110 26.37 5.95 -17.04
N SER A 111 27.28 5.17 -17.61
CA SER A 111 28.50 5.73 -18.21
C SER A 111 28.17 6.65 -19.39
N PRO A 112 29.04 7.64 -19.71
CA PRO A 112 28.87 8.46 -20.91
C PRO A 112 28.73 7.62 -22.20
N GLN A 113 29.45 6.51 -22.29
CA GLN A 113 29.37 5.56 -23.42
C GLN A 113 28.01 4.86 -23.47
N PHE A 114 27.46 4.49 -22.31
CA PHE A 114 26.12 3.92 -22.23
C PHE A 114 25.05 4.93 -22.64
N LEU A 115 25.16 6.18 -22.18
CA LEU A 115 24.22 7.25 -22.57
C LEU A 115 24.29 7.53 -24.08
N HIS A 116 25.49 7.53 -24.67
CA HIS A 116 25.67 7.66 -26.12
C HIS A 116 24.98 6.52 -26.89
N TRP A 117 25.19 5.28 -26.44
CA TRP A 117 24.52 4.10 -27.00
C TRP A 117 22.99 4.15 -26.86
N ALA A 118 22.48 4.48 -25.67
CA ALA A 118 21.05 4.46 -25.39
C ALA A 118 20.28 5.62 -26.04
N LEU A 119 20.90 6.79 -26.19
CA LEU A 119 20.22 8.01 -26.65
C LEU A 119 20.34 8.25 -28.17
N GLN A 120 21.17 7.48 -28.88
CA GLN A 120 21.41 7.66 -30.32
C GLN A 120 21.18 6.40 -31.18
N PRO A 121 20.02 5.73 -31.09
CA PRO A 121 19.69 4.70 -32.08
C PRO A 121 19.46 5.29 -33.48
N PRO A 122 19.45 4.46 -34.53
CA PRO A 122 19.15 4.93 -35.89
C PRO A 122 17.86 5.78 -35.95
N GLY A 123 17.96 6.94 -36.59
CA GLY A 123 16.83 7.89 -36.69
C GLY A 123 16.58 8.75 -35.45
N TYR A 124 17.46 8.69 -34.42
CA TYR A 124 17.32 9.56 -33.25
C TYR A 124 17.29 11.04 -33.64
N LYS A 125 16.70 11.81 -32.74
CA LYS A 125 16.46 13.24 -32.91
C LYS A 125 16.97 13.97 -31.69
N GLN A 126 17.96 14.83 -31.89
CA GLN A 126 18.55 15.60 -30.79
C GLN A 126 17.49 16.47 -30.10
N GLU A 127 16.49 16.97 -30.84
CA GLU A 127 15.37 17.73 -30.29
C GLU A 127 14.56 16.96 -29.22
N TRP A 128 14.66 15.63 -29.18
CA TRP A 128 13.99 14.80 -28.18
C TRP A 128 14.81 14.60 -26.90
N HIS A 129 16.03 15.13 -26.82
CA HIS A 129 16.83 15.17 -25.59
C HIS A 129 16.52 16.47 -24.84
N CYS A 130 15.41 16.48 -24.10
CA CYS A 130 14.82 17.68 -23.53
C CYS A 130 15.35 17.94 -22.10
N GLY A 131 15.97 19.10 -21.90
CA GLY A 131 16.48 19.55 -20.61
C GLY A 131 15.86 20.86 -20.13
N VAL A 132 15.93 21.10 -18.82
CA VAL A 132 15.59 22.39 -18.20
C VAL A 132 16.82 22.94 -17.50
N ARG A 133 17.21 24.17 -17.83
CA ARG A 133 18.33 24.89 -17.21
C ARG A 133 17.86 26.05 -16.36
N ALA A 134 18.65 26.43 -15.36
CA ALA A 134 18.46 27.70 -14.67
C ALA A 134 19.08 28.83 -15.48
N SER A 135 18.26 29.76 -15.99
CA SER A 135 18.67 30.81 -16.94
C SER A 135 19.83 31.68 -16.44
N ARG A 136 19.94 31.91 -15.13
CA ARG A 136 21.04 32.71 -14.56
C ARG A 136 22.38 31.98 -14.55
N THR A 137 22.38 30.65 -14.39
CA THR A 137 23.60 29.87 -14.13
C THR A 137 23.96 28.88 -15.24
N GLY A 138 23.05 28.64 -16.19
CA GLY A 138 23.18 27.60 -17.20
C GLY A 138 23.09 26.16 -16.65
N LYS A 139 23.01 25.96 -15.33
CA LYS A 139 23.02 24.63 -14.72
C LYS A 139 21.81 23.79 -15.15
N LEU A 140 22.05 22.55 -15.58
CA LEU A 140 21.03 21.56 -15.90
C LEU A 140 20.31 21.06 -14.62
N LEU A 141 18.99 21.07 -14.63
CA LEU A 141 18.14 20.81 -13.46
C LEU A 141 17.12 19.69 -13.66
N ALA A 142 16.75 19.41 -14.90
CA ALA A 142 15.89 18.29 -15.25
C ALA A 142 16.20 17.82 -16.67
N PHE A 143 15.93 16.54 -16.95
CA PHE A 143 16.15 15.90 -18.23
C PHE A 143 15.08 14.84 -18.50
N ILE A 144 14.70 14.66 -19.76
CA ILE A 144 13.87 13.56 -20.26
C ILE A 144 14.27 13.30 -21.72
N SER A 145 14.32 12.04 -22.14
CA SER A 145 14.66 11.67 -23.51
C SER A 145 13.58 10.86 -24.18
N ALA A 146 13.50 10.98 -25.50
CA ALA A 146 12.76 10.06 -26.36
C ALA A 146 13.67 9.54 -27.49
N ILE A 147 13.48 8.30 -27.89
CA ILE A 147 14.15 7.68 -29.05
C ILE A 147 13.10 7.04 -29.97
N PRO A 148 13.33 6.98 -31.29
CA PRO A 148 12.38 6.33 -32.19
C PRO A 148 12.40 4.81 -31.96
N ALA A 149 11.23 4.18 -32.12
CA ALA A 149 11.11 2.73 -32.15
C ALA A 149 9.93 2.32 -33.03
N VAL A 150 9.99 1.10 -33.56
CA VAL A 150 8.81 0.43 -34.12
C VAL A 150 8.46 -0.72 -33.18
N VAL A 151 7.23 -0.74 -32.69
CA VAL A 151 6.75 -1.75 -31.74
C VAL A 151 5.53 -2.45 -32.33
N ARG A 152 5.59 -3.76 -32.40
CA ARG A 152 4.45 -4.62 -32.69
C ARG A 152 3.56 -4.70 -31.47
N VAL A 153 2.30 -4.34 -31.65
CA VAL A 153 1.22 -4.56 -30.68
C VAL A 153 0.20 -5.47 -31.37
N ARG A 154 0.18 -6.73 -30.92
CA ARG A 154 -0.54 -7.84 -31.54
C ARG A 154 -0.21 -7.97 -33.03
N ASP A 155 -1.13 -7.55 -33.89
CA ASP A 155 -1.05 -7.69 -35.34
C ASP A 155 -0.65 -6.37 -36.05
N GLN A 156 -0.35 -5.30 -35.29
CA GLN A 156 -0.03 -3.97 -35.84
C GLN A 156 1.37 -3.50 -35.46
N ASP A 157 2.15 -3.09 -36.45
CA ASP A 157 3.45 -2.44 -36.26
C ASP A 157 3.25 -0.92 -36.12
N LEU A 158 3.50 -0.39 -34.92
CA LEU A 158 3.30 1.02 -34.59
C LEU A 158 4.63 1.77 -34.55
N LYS A 159 4.68 2.94 -35.21
CA LYS A 159 5.77 3.90 -35.02
C LYS A 159 5.53 4.65 -33.71
N VAL A 160 6.44 4.46 -32.76
CA VAL A 160 6.35 5.04 -31.43
C VAL A 160 7.65 5.74 -31.08
N VAL A 161 7.66 6.42 -29.93
CA VAL A 161 8.91 6.78 -29.25
C VAL A 161 9.05 6.03 -27.93
N GLU A 162 10.25 5.59 -27.59
CA GLU A 162 10.56 5.09 -26.25
C GLU A 162 11.01 6.24 -25.36
N ILE A 163 10.32 6.45 -24.23
CA ILE A 163 10.66 7.48 -23.24
C ILE A 163 11.49 6.87 -22.13
N ASN A 164 12.62 7.52 -21.81
CA ASN A 164 13.50 7.11 -20.72
C ASN A 164 14.19 8.32 -20.06
N PHE A 165 14.95 8.06 -18.99
CA PHE A 165 15.82 9.03 -18.30
C PHE A 165 15.12 10.28 -17.76
N LEU A 166 13.82 10.19 -17.40
CA LEU A 166 13.11 11.28 -16.72
C LEU A 166 13.73 11.55 -15.34
N CYS A 167 14.50 12.61 -15.24
CA CYS A 167 15.20 13.00 -14.02
C CYS A 167 14.88 14.45 -13.66
N VAL A 168 14.56 14.68 -12.39
CA VAL A 168 14.41 16.03 -11.82
C VAL A 168 15.32 16.14 -10.61
N HIS A 169 16.16 17.17 -10.59
CA HIS A 169 17.06 17.49 -9.49
C HIS A 169 16.30 17.47 -8.15
N LYS A 170 16.86 16.79 -7.13
CA LYS A 170 16.18 16.49 -5.85
C LYS A 170 15.48 17.70 -5.21
N LYS A 171 16.13 18.87 -5.22
CA LYS A 171 15.60 20.15 -4.68
C LYS A 171 14.34 20.68 -5.38
N LEU A 172 14.04 20.22 -6.59
CA LEU A 172 12.89 20.64 -7.39
C LEU A 172 11.81 19.56 -7.47
N ARG A 173 12.00 18.42 -6.80
CA ARG A 173 10.96 17.41 -6.65
C ARG A 173 9.76 18.02 -5.91
N GLN A 174 8.55 17.52 -6.20
CA GLN A 174 7.26 18.06 -5.72
C GLN A 174 6.86 19.46 -6.25
N LYS A 175 7.66 20.11 -7.11
CA LYS A 175 7.30 21.40 -7.77
C LYS A 175 6.57 21.23 -9.12
N ARG A 176 5.99 20.07 -9.37
CA ARG A 176 5.25 19.72 -10.61
C ARG A 176 6.05 19.94 -11.93
N LEU A 177 7.38 19.93 -11.87
CA LEU A 177 8.24 20.10 -13.05
C LEU A 177 8.19 18.89 -13.99
N ALA A 178 8.15 17.66 -13.47
CA ALA A 178 8.07 16.44 -14.29
C ALA A 178 6.85 16.42 -15.26
N PRO A 179 5.62 16.74 -14.84
CA PRO A 179 4.51 16.99 -15.76
C PRO A 179 4.83 17.95 -16.90
N VAL A 180 5.51 19.07 -16.63
CA VAL A 180 5.85 20.06 -17.66
C VAL A 180 6.86 19.50 -18.66
N LEU A 181 7.86 18.73 -18.21
CA LEU A 181 8.79 18.02 -19.09
C LEU A 181 8.07 17.02 -19.99
N ILE A 182 7.17 16.20 -19.42
CA ILE A 182 6.40 15.21 -20.19
C ILE A 182 5.58 15.91 -21.27
N LYS A 183 4.90 17.01 -20.94
CA LYS A 183 4.11 17.77 -21.93
C LYS A 183 4.98 18.38 -23.03
N GLU A 184 6.16 18.89 -22.70
CA GLU A 184 7.05 19.47 -23.70
C GLU A 184 7.63 18.39 -24.62
N ILE A 185 8.08 17.24 -24.10
CA ILE A 185 8.58 16.17 -24.97
C ILE A 185 7.46 15.59 -25.84
N THR A 186 6.23 15.44 -25.31
CA THR A 186 5.05 15.10 -26.12
C THR A 186 4.85 16.08 -27.26
N ARG A 187 4.95 17.40 -27.01
CA ARG A 187 4.82 18.42 -28.07
C ARG A 187 5.89 18.24 -29.15
N ARG A 188 7.16 18.04 -28.77
CA ARG A 188 8.28 17.84 -29.71
C ARG A 188 8.14 16.57 -30.54
N VAL A 189 7.60 15.51 -29.95
CA VAL A 189 7.33 14.23 -30.65
C VAL A 189 6.14 14.38 -31.61
N ASN A 190 5.04 15.01 -31.17
CA ASN A 190 3.87 15.23 -32.00
C ASN A 190 4.15 16.16 -33.20
N LEU A 191 5.10 17.10 -33.08
CA LEU A 191 5.58 17.90 -34.21
C LEU A 191 6.25 17.06 -35.33
N GLN A 192 6.72 15.85 -35.01
CA GLN A 192 7.26 14.89 -35.96
C GLN A 192 6.22 13.89 -36.45
N ASN A 193 4.93 14.15 -36.20
CA ASN A 193 3.80 13.29 -36.56
C ASN A 193 3.87 11.88 -35.95
N ILE A 194 4.40 11.77 -34.73
CA ILE A 194 4.37 10.54 -33.92
C ILE A 194 3.47 10.81 -32.71
N TRP A 195 2.57 9.88 -32.40
CA TRP A 195 1.48 10.11 -31.45
C TRP A 195 1.41 9.07 -30.34
N GLN A 196 2.33 8.11 -30.32
CA GLN A 196 2.40 7.04 -29.34
C GLN A 196 3.78 6.98 -28.72
N ALA A 197 3.82 6.61 -27.43
CA ALA A 197 5.04 6.38 -26.70
C ALA A 197 4.96 5.11 -25.86
N VAL A 198 6.09 4.43 -25.71
CA VAL A 198 6.27 3.32 -24.76
C VAL A 198 7.24 3.78 -23.68
N TYR A 199 6.97 3.42 -22.44
CA TYR A 199 7.84 3.73 -21.32
C TYR A 199 7.69 2.68 -20.23
N THR A 200 8.71 2.57 -19.40
CA THR A 200 8.72 1.66 -18.26
C THR A 200 8.97 2.44 -16.98
N ALA A 201 8.39 1.98 -15.88
CA ALA A 201 8.59 2.59 -14.57
C ALA A 201 8.57 1.54 -13.46
N GLY A 202 9.41 1.73 -12.44
CA GLY A 202 9.34 0.95 -11.19
C GLY A 202 8.20 1.38 -10.25
N VAL A 203 7.37 2.33 -10.69
CA VAL A 203 6.17 2.80 -9.98
C VAL A 203 4.95 2.54 -10.86
N VAL A 204 3.86 2.08 -10.24
CA VAL A 204 2.63 1.77 -10.96
C VAL A 204 1.95 3.07 -11.39
N LEU A 205 1.78 3.25 -12.70
CA LEU A 205 1.11 4.39 -13.32
C LEU A 205 -0.13 3.91 -14.11
N PRO A 206 -1.22 4.70 -14.19
CA PRO A 206 -2.43 4.31 -14.94
C PRO A 206 -2.16 4.12 -16.44
N LYS A 207 -2.55 3.02 -17.09
CA LYS A 207 -2.71 1.61 -16.64
C LYS A 207 -1.58 0.83 -17.33
N PRO A 208 -0.78 0.01 -16.61
CA PRO A 208 0.25 -0.78 -17.26
C PRO A 208 -0.38 -1.80 -18.23
N VAL A 209 0.28 -1.99 -19.37
CA VAL A 209 -0.06 -3.04 -20.33
C VAL A 209 0.36 -4.40 -19.78
N THR A 210 1.52 -4.47 -19.11
CA THR A 210 2.03 -5.66 -18.44
C THR A 210 3.04 -5.27 -17.36
N GLU A 211 3.42 -6.21 -16.49
CA GLU A 211 4.46 -6.05 -15.46
C GLU A 211 5.46 -7.20 -15.54
N GLY A 212 6.72 -6.94 -15.18
CA GLY A 212 7.75 -7.96 -15.00
C GLY A 212 8.44 -7.82 -13.65
N GLN A 213 8.74 -8.93 -12.99
CA GLN A 213 9.50 -9.00 -11.75
C GLN A 213 11.01 -9.00 -12.04
N TYR A 214 11.79 -8.26 -11.25
CA TYR A 214 13.25 -8.38 -11.30
C TYR A 214 13.73 -9.65 -10.61
N TRP A 215 14.77 -10.26 -11.19
CA TRP A 215 15.46 -11.43 -10.70
C TRP A 215 16.96 -11.19 -10.70
N HIS A 216 17.66 -11.68 -9.68
CA HIS A 216 19.09 -11.46 -9.47
C HIS A 216 19.85 -12.77 -9.34
N ARG A 217 20.91 -12.93 -10.14
CA ARG A 217 21.84 -14.05 -10.06
C ARG A 217 23.19 -13.59 -9.54
N ILE A 218 23.57 -14.13 -8.38
CA ILE A 218 24.82 -13.81 -7.70
C ILE A 218 26.04 -14.37 -8.46
N LEU A 219 26.92 -13.51 -8.97
CA LEU A 219 28.18 -13.93 -9.62
C LEU A 219 29.38 -13.78 -8.68
N ASN A 220 29.36 -12.78 -7.80
CA ASN A 220 30.41 -12.50 -6.81
C ASN A 220 29.84 -12.43 -5.38
N PRO A 221 29.58 -13.58 -4.73
CA PRO A 221 28.96 -13.61 -3.40
C PRO A 221 29.68 -12.79 -2.34
N LYS A 222 31.03 -12.81 -2.33
CA LYS A 222 31.83 -12.08 -1.33
C LYS A 222 31.55 -10.58 -1.39
N LYS A 223 31.60 -10.00 -2.59
CA LYS A 223 31.37 -8.57 -2.79
C LYS A 223 29.92 -8.21 -2.53
N LEU A 224 28.96 -8.97 -3.08
CA LEU A 224 27.53 -8.68 -2.90
C LEU A 224 27.08 -8.72 -1.44
N ILE A 225 27.64 -9.63 -0.63
CA ILE A 225 27.36 -9.67 0.81
C ILE A 225 28.05 -8.51 1.54
N ALA A 226 29.29 -8.19 1.18
CA ALA A 226 30.04 -7.10 1.81
C ALA A 226 29.42 -5.71 1.57
N VAL A 227 28.79 -5.51 0.41
CA VAL A 227 28.12 -4.24 0.07
C VAL A 227 26.64 -4.20 0.48
N GLY A 228 26.11 -5.24 1.12
CA GLY A 228 24.72 -5.28 1.58
C GLY A 228 23.69 -5.60 0.49
N PHE A 229 24.10 -5.83 -0.76
CA PHE A 229 23.21 -6.22 -1.87
C PHE A 229 22.51 -7.56 -1.62
N SER A 230 23.17 -8.47 -0.90
CA SER A 230 22.62 -9.79 -0.55
C SER A 230 23.02 -10.16 0.88
N ARG A 231 22.24 -11.03 1.53
CA ARG A 231 22.53 -11.51 2.90
C ARG A 231 22.85 -13.00 2.88
N LEU A 232 23.70 -13.44 3.81
CA LEU A 232 23.91 -14.86 4.06
C LEU A 232 22.64 -15.46 4.64
N ALA A 233 22.07 -16.45 3.96
CA ALA A 233 20.91 -17.17 4.47
C ALA A 233 21.23 -17.91 5.78
N SER A 234 20.22 -18.10 6.62
CA SER A 234 20.35 -18.86 7.87
C SER A 234 20.97 -20.23 7.62
N ARG A 235 22.03 -20.57 8.38
CA ARG A 235 22.80 -21.84 8.27
C ARG A 235 23.68 -21.98 7.00
N MET A 236 23.83 -20.93 6.19
CA MET A 236 24.80 -20.88 5.09
C MET A 236 26.11 -20.21 5.52
N THR A 237 27.25 -20.78 5.12
CA THR A 237 28.56 -20.15 5.28
C THR A 237 28.98 -19.50 3.97
N MET A 238 29.87 -18.51 4.02
CA MET A 238 30.42 -17.87 2.82
C MET A 238 30.99 -18.91 1.82
N ALA A 239 31.70 -19.93 2.31
CA ALA A 239 32.24 -21.00 1.47
C ALA A 239 31.14 -21.84 0.80
N ARG A 240 30.04 -22.13 1.50
CA ARG A 240 28.87 -22.83 0.93
C ARG A 240 28.16 -21.99 -0.11
N THR A 241 28.00 -20.68 0.12
CA THR A 241 27.39 -19.75 -0.85
C THR A 241 28.23 -19.64 -2.11
N ILE A 242 29.56 -19.52 -1.98
CA ILE A 242 30.48 -19.54 -3.12
C ILE A 242 30.35 -20.85 -3.90
N LYS A 243 30.31 -22.00 -3.21
CA LYS A 243 30.13 -23.30 -3.86
C LYS A 243 28.77 -23.43 -4.57
N LEU A 244 27.70 -22.93 -3.95
CA LEU A 244 26.34 -22.97 -4.50
C LEU A 244 26.24 -22.25 -5.84
N TYR A 245 26.88 -21.08 -5.94
CA TYR A 245 26.79 -20.20 -7.09
C TYR A 245 27.95 -20.31 -8.08
N LYS A 246 28.92 -21.21 -7.82
CA LYS A 246 30.06 -21.46 -8.69
C LYS A 246 29.59 -21.83 -10.11
N LEU A 247 30.18 -21.17 -11.10
CA LEU A 247 29.99 -21.44 -12.52
C LEU A 247 31.23 -22.11 -13.12
N PRO A 248 31.11 -22.78 -14.28
CA PRO A 248 32.25 -23.23 -15.07
C PRO A 248 33.16 -22.08 -15.51
N GLU A 249 34.41 -22.38 -15.83
CA GLU A 249 35.39 -21.37 -16.29
C GLU A 249 35.20 -20.94 -17.75
N LYS A 250 34.57 -21.79 -18.57
CA LYS A 250 34.34 -21.54 -20.00
C LYS A 250 32.92 -21.91 -20.40
N PRO A 251 32.33 -21.20 -21.38
CA PRO A 251 31.04 -21.57 -21.97
C PRO A 251 31.05 -23.00 -22.51
N LEU A 252 29.90 -23.67 -22.47
CA LEU A 252 29.76 -25.07 -22.88
C LEU A 252 29.19 -25.23 -24.29
N THR A 253 28.46 -24.24 -24.81
CA THR A 253 27.84 -24.33 -26.14
C THR A 253 28.91 -24.31 -27.24
N PRO A 254 29.02 -25.37 -28.06
CA PRO A 254 29.98 -25.40 -29.18
C PRO A 254 29.66 -24.32 -30.21
N GLY A 255 30.69 -23.67 -30.75
CA GLY A 255 30.50 -22.61 -31.77
C GLY A 255 30.10 -21.25 -31.20
N LEU A 256 29.97 -21.10 -29.88
CA LEU A 256 29.72 -19.80 -29.25
C LEU A 256 30.92 -18.87 -29.43
N ARG A 257 30.70 -17.73 -30.06
CA ARG A 257 31.71 -16.68 -30.29
C ARG A 257 31.09 -15.28 -30.17
N PRO A 258 31.88 -14.23 -29.93
CA PRO A 258 31.37 -12.86 -29.97
C PRO A 258 30.67 -12.57 -31.30
N MET A 259 29.59 -11.79 -31.23
CA MET A 259 28.91 -11.28 -32.42
C MET A 259 29.81 -10.28 -33.15
N GLU A 260 29.86 -10.39 -34.47
CA GLU A 260 30.58 -9.47 -35.34
C GLU A 260 29.61 -8.71 -36.26
N PRO A 261 29.99 -7.55 -36.83
CA PRO A 261 29.14 -6.80 -37.76
C PRO A 261 28.64 -7.62 -38.96
N ARG A 262 29.41 -8.63 -39.41
CA ARG A 262 29.01 -9.54 -40.51
C ARG A 262 27.80 -10.41 -40.17
N ASP A 263 27.54 -10.64 -38.88
CA ASP A 263 26.45 -11.50 -38.40
C ASP A 263 25.11 -10.77 -38.37
N VAL A 264 25.10 -9.44 -38.47
CA VAL A 264 23.90 -8.59 -38.36
C VAL A 264 22.74 -9.11 -39.23
N PRO A 265 22.91 -9.46 -40.51
CA PRO A 265 21.80 -9.97 -41.31
C PRO A 265 21.20 -11.28 -40.77
N ALA A 266 22.04 -12.21 -40.32
CA ALA A 266 21.58 -13.49 -39.78
C ALA A 266 20.90 -13.32 -38.42
N VAL A 267 21.51 -12.52 -37.53
CA VAL A 267 20.95 -12.16 -36.22
C VAL A 267 19.60 -11.46 -36.37
N THR A 268 19.49 -10.52 -37.31
CA THR A 268 18.21 -9.85 -37.62
C THR A 268 17.13 -10.86 -37.99
N SER A 269 17.47 -11.86 -38.81
CA SER A 269 16.50 -12.89 -39.24
C SER A 269 16.02 -13.76 -38.07
N ILE A 270 16.93 -14.27 -37.24
CA ILE A 270 16.54 -15.14 -36.11
C ILE A 270 15.82 -14.36 -35.02
N LEU A 271 16.23 -13.10 -34.76
CA LEU A 271 15.62 -12.25 -33.75
C LEU A 271 14.20 -11.86 -34.14
N LYS A 272 13.97 -11.44 -35.40
CA LYS A 272 12.61 -11.15 -35.90
C LYS A 272 11.69 -12.35 -35.73
N LYS A 273 12.13 -13.53 -36.20
CA LYS A 273 11.37 -14.77 -36.11
C LYS A 273 11.05 -15.15 -34.66
N TYR A 274 12.00 -14.95 -33.74
CA TYR A 274 11.79 -15.21 -32.33
C TYR A 274 10.81 -14.21 -31.69
N LEU A 275 10.87 -12.94 -32.05
CA LEU A 275 10.00 -11.92 -31.47
C LEU A 275 8.55 -11.99 -31.98
N GLU A 276 8.31 -12.61 -33.14
CA GLU A 276 6.96 -12.83 -33.71
C GLU A 276 6.02 -13.64 -32.82
N GLN A 277 6.54 -14.44 -31.89
CA GLN A 277 5.70 -15.21 -30.96
C GLN A 277 5.09 -14.35 -29.84
N TYR A 278 5.56 -13.11 -29.66
CA TYR A 278 5.10 -12.22 -28.59
C TYR A 278 4.15 -11.15 -29.12
N LYS A 279 3.11 -10.87 -28.34
CA LYS A 279 2.07 -9.87 -28.66
C LYS A 279 2.54 -8.42 -28.48
N LEU A 280 3.66 -8.20 -27.80
CA LEU A 280 4.26 -6.89 -27.62
C LEU A 280 5.77 -7.04 -27.79
N ALA A 281 6.32 -6.54 -28.90
CA ALA A 281 7.73 -6.70 -29.21
C ALA A 281 8.28 -5.58 -30.09
N PRO A 282 9.56 -5.18 -29.96
CA PRO A 282 10.19 -4.27 -30.90
C PRO A 282 10.41 -4.94 -32.26
N CYS A 283 10.25 -4.16 -33.33
CA CYS A 283 10.50 -4.58 -34.70
C CYS A 283 11.88 -4.06 -35.14
N PHE A 284 12.90 -4.91 -35.04
CA PHE A 284 14.28 -4.51 -35.38
C PHE A 284 14.59 -4.61 -36.87
N ASP A 285 15.15 -3.57 -37.47
CA ASP A 285 15.86 -3.69 -38.75
C ASP A 285 17.37 -3.99 -38.58
N LYS A 286 18.10 -4.01 -39.70
CA LYS A 286 19.54 -4.31 -39.68
C LYS A 286 20.36 -3.22 -38.99
N ASP A 287 19.97 -1.96 -39.16
CA ASP A 287 20.68 -0.82 -38.57
C ASP A 287 20.44 -0.80 -37.05
N GLU A 288 19.24 -1.13 -36.61
CA GLU A 288 18.91 -1.28 -35.20
C GLU A 288 19.62 -2.48 -34.56
N VAL A 289 19.64 -3.65 -35.22
CA VAL A 289 20.43 -4.80 -34.74
C VAL A 289 21.91 -4.45 -34.65
N HIS A 290 22.45 -3.76 -35.67
CA HIS A 290 23.83 -3.29 -35.63
C HIS A 290 24.08 -2.37 -34.43
N HIS A 291 23.21 -1.38 -34.20
CA HIS A 291 23.37 -0.42 -33.11
C HIS A 291 23.24 -1.06 -31.72
N TRP A 292 22.22 -1.88 -31.51
CA TRP A 292 21.85 -2.42 -30.20
C TRP A 292 22.63 -3.66 -29.80
N LEU A 293 23.07 -4.50 -30.74
CA LEU A 293 23.63 -5.81 -30.43
C LEU A 293 25.11 -5.99 -30.78
N VAL A 294 25.68 -5.20 -31.69
CA VAL A 294 27.13 -5.30 -31.95
C VAL A 294 27.89 -4.93 -30.67
N PRO A 295 28.77 -5.79 -30.15
CA PRO A 295 29.40 -5.59 -28.85
C PRO A 295 30.15 -4.25 -28.75
N ARG A 296 29.93 -3.56 -27.62
CA ARG A 296 30.66 -2.34 -27.22
C ARG A 296 31.18 -2.56 -25.80
N GLU A 297 32.49 -2.33 -25.61
CA GLU A 297 33.16 -2.54 -24.33
C GLU A 297 32.42 -1.82 -23.19
N ASP A 298 32.18 -2.53 -22.09
CA ASP A 298 31.47 -2.06 -20.90
C ASP A 298 30.09 -1.43 -21.14
N VAL A 299 29.46 -1.67 -22.31
CA VAL A 299 28.10 -1.20 -22.63
C VAL A 299 27.20 -2.37 -22.97
N VAL A 300 27.45 -3.06 -24.09
CA VAL A 300 26.62 -4.19 -24.55
C VAL A 300 27.50 -5.34 -25.01
N THR A 301 27.12 -6.54 -24.62
CA THR A 301 27.81 -7.78 -24.94
C THR A 301 26.84 -8.69 -25.67
N ALA A 302 27.24 -9.24 -26.80
CA ALA A 302 26.46 -10.20 -27.57
C ALA A 302 27.35 -11.30 -28.13
N TYR A 303 26.83 -12.53 -28.07
CA TYR A 303 27.46 -13.74 -28.58
C TYR A 303 26.48 -14.46 -29.48
N VAL A 304 27.01 -15.10 -30.52
CA VAL A 304 26.28 -15.94 -31.45
C VAL A 304 26.82 -17.35 -31.41
N VAL A 305 25.95 -18.32 -31.69
CA VAL A 305 26.38 -19.70 -31.96
C VAL A 305 26.50 -19.85 -33.48
N GLU A 306 27.71 -20.16 -33.94
CA GLU A 306 27.98 -20.47 -35.34
C GLU A 306 28.08 -21.98 -35.52
N ASN A 307 27.29 -22.53 -36.44
CA ASN A 307 27.40 -23.92 -36.83
C ASN A 307 28.78 -24.17 -37.46
N PRO A 308 29.57 -25.14 -36.95
CA PRO A 308 30.96 -25.34 -37.39
C PRO A 308 31.08 -25.73 -38.87
N GLU A 309 30.08 -26.43 -39.41
CA GLU A 309 30.05 -26.95 -40.78
C GLU A 309 29.49 -25.92 -41.77
N THR A 310 28.29 -25.39 -41.50
CA THR A 310 27.59 -24.51 -42.43
C THR A 310 27.97 -23.04 -42.30
N LYS A 311 28.67 -22.67 -41.22
CA LYS A 311 28.96 -21.29 -40.82
C LYS A 311 27.73 -20.42 -40.61
N ALA A 312 26.54 -21.03 -40.51
CA ALA A 312 25.31 -20.32 -40.23
C ALA A 312 25.23 -19.94 -38.75
N VAL A 313 24.81 -18.71 -38.47
CA VAL A 313 24.47 -18.26 -37.12
C VAL A 313 23.11 -18.84 -36.76
N THR A 314 23.05 -19.57 -35.64
CA THR A 314 21.85 -20.26 -35.18
C THR A 314 21.23 -19.57 -33.98
N ASP A 315 22.02 -19.20 -32.98
CA ASP A 315 21.51 -18.71 -31.69
C ASP A 315 22.14 -17.35 -31.34
N LEU A 316 21.46 -16.56 -30.53
CA LEU A 316 21.94 -15.27 -29.99
C LEU A 316 21.80 -15.26 -28.46
N VAL A 317 22.80 -14.73 -27.77
CA VAL A 317 22.66 -14.35 -26.36
C VAL A 317 23.35 -13.01 -26.09
N SER A 318 22.69 -12.11 -25.37
CA SER A 318 23.18 -10.77 -25.12
C SER A 318 22.77 -10.21 -23.75
N PHE A 319 23.60 -9.32 -23.24
CA PHE A 319 23.38 -8.57 -21.99
C PHE A 319 24.10 -7.23 -22.05
N TYR A 320 23.58 -6.23 -21.36
CA TYR A 320 24.23 -4.93 -21.22
C TYR A 320 24.79 -4.72 -19.81
N THR A 321 25.79 -3.86 -19.70
CA THR A 321 26.47 -3.54 -18.45
C THR A 321 25.93 -2.22 -17.90
N LEU A 322 25.49 -2.22 -16.65
CA LEU A 322 25.09 -1.02 -15.95
C LEU A 322 25.68 -1.05 -14.54
N PRO A 323 26.72 -0.26 -14.26
CA PRO A 323 27.27 -0.19 -12.92
C PRO A 323 26.39 0.64 -11.99
N SER A 324 26.50 0.37 -10.69
CA SER A 324 25.93 1.17 -9.63
C SER A 324 27.02 1.66 -8.69
N THR A 325 26.92 2.91 -8.25
CA THR A 325 27.71 3.45 -7.15
C THR A 325 27.23 2.83 -5.83
N VAL A 326 28.18 2.37 -5.00
CA VAL A 326 27.90 1.84 -3.65
C VAL A 326 28.08 2.96 -2.63
N ILE A 327 27.02 3.29 -1.91
CA ILE A 327 26.99 4.39 -0.95
C ILE A 327 27.37 3.85 0.44
N GLY A 328 28.26 4.56 1.14
CA GLY A 328 28.59 4.25 2.54
C GLY A 328 29.49 3.04 2.79
N ASN A 329 30.02 2.39 1.74
CA ASN A 329 30.97 1.27 1.89
C ASN A 329 32.44 1.74 1.73
N GLU A 330 33.32 1.33 2.64
CA GLU A 330 34.74 1.71 2.62
C GLU A 330 35.55 0.91 1.60
N GLN A 331 35.21 -0.37 1.40
CA GLN A 331 35.98 -1.31 0.60
C GLN A 331 35.62 -1.30 -0.89
N TYR A 332 34.34 -1.13 -1.21
CA TYR A 332 33.84 -1.18 -2.59
C TYR A 332 33.09 0.11 -2.90
N LYS A 333 33.46 0.77 -4.01
CA LYS A 333 32.82 2.01 -4.47
C LYS A 333 31.81 1.79 -5.60
N SER A 334 31.90 0.68 -6.31
CA SER A 334 31.02 0.35 -7.42
C SER A 334 30.65 -1.12 -7.44
N LEU A 335 29.48 -1.39 -8.01
CA LEU A 335 28.92 -2.71 -8.26
C LEU A 335 28.70 -2.84 -9.77
N LYS A 336 29.34 -3.82 -10.43
CA LYS A 336 29.18 -4.01 -11.87
C LYS A 336 28.06 -5.03 -12.11
N ALA A 337 26.92 -4.59 -12.62
CA ALA A 337 25.78 -5.47 -12.90
C ALA A 337 25.61 -5.71 -14.40
N ALA A 338 25.39 -6.96 -14.78
CA ALA A 338 24.95 -7.34 -16.12
C ALA A 338 23.42 -7.40 -16.13
N TYR A 339 22.78 -6.97 -17.21
CA TYR A 339 21.33 -7.05 -17.40
C TYR A 339 21.05 -7.85 -18.66
N MET A 340 20.28 -8.93 -18.51
CA MET A 340 19.82 -9.76 -19.62
C MET A 340 19.13 -8.88 -20.67
N PHE A 341 19.51 -9.05 -21.94
CA PHE A 341 18.92 -8.29 -23.05
C PHE A 341 18.07 -9.20 -23.95
N TYR A 342 18.68 -9.87 -24.93
CA TYR A 342 18.00 -10.86 -25.78
C TYR A 342 18.71 -12.22 -25.74
N THR A 343 17.94 -13.28 -25.52
CA THR A 343 18.37 -14.68 -25.62
C THR A 343 17.46 -15.39 -26.62
N VAL A 344 18.00 -15.76 -27.78
CA VAL A 344 17.27 -16.36 -28.90
C VAL A 344 17.82 -17.77 -29.16
N PRO A 345 17.20 -18.81 -28.60
CA PRO A 345 17.54 -20.20 -28.89
C PRO A 345 16.91 -20.67 -30.20
N VAL A 346 17.70 -21.34 -31.04
CA VAL A 346 17.25 -22.06 -32.24
C VAL A 346 17.76 -23.51 -32.23
N THR A 347 19.02 -23.72 -31.85
CA THR A 347 19.62 -25.07 -31.77
C THR A 347 20.06 -25.43 -30.37
N ALA A 348 20.58 -24.47 -29.62
CA ALA A 348 20.94 -24.67 -28.23
C ALA A 348 19.71 -24.48 -27.33
N SER A 349 19.70 -25.17 -26.18
CA SER A 349 18.66 -24.92 -25.17
C SER A 349 18.80 -23.52 -24.58
N ALA A 350 17.68 -22.83 -24.34
CA ALA A 350 17.65 -21.53 -23.67
C ALA A 350 18.42 -21.54 -22.34
N ARG A 351 18.32 -22.65 -21.60
CA ARG A 351 18.99 -22.87 -20.30
C ARG A 351 20.50 -22.87 -20.45
N GLN A 352 21.01 -23.53 -21.48
CA GLN A 352 22.45 -23.59 -21.73
C GLN A 352 22.98 -22.23 -22.21
N LEU A 353 22.28 -21.55 -23.12
CA LEU A 353 22.67 -20.22 -23.60
C LEU A 353 22.72 -19.19 -22.47
N LEU A 354 21.68 -19.15 -21.62
CA LEU A 354 21.67 -18.23 -20.50
C LEU A 354 22.74 -18.61 -19.45
N ASN A 355 22.97 -19.90 -19.21
CA ASN A 355 24.09 -20.32 -18.34
C ASN A 355 25.45 -19.87 -18.90
N ASP A 356 25.65 -19.96 -20.21
CA ASP A 356 26.87 -19.46 -20.85
C ASP A 356 27.01 -17.94 -20.74
N ALA A 357 25.91 -17.18 -20.82
CA ALA A 357 25.92 -15.75 -20.53
C ALA A 357 26.32 -15.43 -19.09
N LEU A 358 25.90 -16.24 -18.11
CA LEU A 358 26.36 -16.08 -16.72
C LEU A 358 27.87 -16.30 -16.59
N ILE A 359 28.43 -17.30 -17.29
CA ILE A 359 29.87 -17.59 -17.32
C ILE A 359 30.61 -16.39 -17.93
N LEU A 360 30.12 -15.86 -19.06
CA LEU A 360 30.70 -14.71 -19.76
C LEU A 360 30.63 -13.42 -18.94
N ALA A 361 29.52 -13.20 -18.23
CA ALA A 361 29.39 -12.07 -17.32
C ALA A 361 30.38 -12.18 -16.15
N GLN A 362 30.53 -13.37 -15.57
CA GLN A 362 31.51 -13.61 -14.49
C GLN A 362 32.95 -13.41 -14.98
N SER A 363 33.30 -13.89 -16.18
CA SER A 363 34.66 -13.75 -16.73
C SER A 363 35.02 -12.30 -17.06
N THR A 364 34.02 -11.45 -17.33
CA THR A 364 34.17 -10.00 -17.57
C THR A 364 34.04 -9.16 -16.30
N GLY A 365 34.04 -9.80 -15.12
CA GLY A 365 34.10 -9.14 -13.83
C GLY A 365 32.78 -8.58 -13.31
N HIS A 366 31.63 -9.06 -13.82
CA HIS A 366 30.33 -8.69 -13.28
C HIS A 366 30.08 -9.36 -11.92
N ASP A 367 29.45 -8.62 -11.01
CA ASP A 367 29.18 -9.05 -9.65
C ASP A 367 27.81 -9.72 -9.50
N VAL A 368 26.84 -9.27 -10.31
CA VAL A 368 25.47 -9.76 -10.35
C VAL A 368 24.94 -9.74 -11.78
N PHE A 369 24.06 -10.69 -12.11
CA PHE A 369 23.34 -10.73 -13.37
C PHE A 369 21.83 -10.57 -13.12
N ASN A 370 21.25 -9.52 -13.67
CA ASN A 370 19.87 -9.13 -13.49
C ASN A 370 19.05 -9.56 -14.69
N ALA A 371 17.83 -10.02 -14.46
CA ALA A 371 16.88 -10.41 -15.49
C ALA A 371 15.47 -9.98 -15.09
N LEU A 372 14.59 -9.86 -16.08
CA LEU A 372 13.15 -9.75 -15.88
C LEU A 372 12.51 -11.09 -16.27
N ASP A 373 11.43 -11.47 -15.60
CA ASP A 373 10.64 -12.67 -15.93
C ASP A 373 9.68 -12.47 -17.12
N ILE A 374 9.83 -11.37 -17.86
CA ILE A 374 9.23 -11.19 -19.18
C ILE A 374 9.71 -12.29 -20.14
N PHE A 375 8.95 -12.54 -21.21
CA PHE A 375 9.06 -13.74 -22.04
C PHE A 375 8.67 -15.01 -21.24
N GLU A 376 9.27 -16.16 -21.51
CA GLU A 376 9.04 -17.41 -20.75
C GLU A 376 10.20 -17.68 -19.78
N ASN A 377 10.75 -16.61 -19.19
CA ASN A 377 11.99 -16.68 -18.42
C ASN A 377 11.82 -17.22 -17.00
N GLU A 378 10.63 -17.16 -16.39
CA GLU A 378 10.45 -17.50 -14.97
C GLU A 378 11.01 -18.89 -14.59
N GLY A 379 10.64 -19.93 -15.35
CA GLY A 379 11.15 -21.29 -15.12
C GLY A 379 12.66 -21.39 -15.31
N LEU A 380 13.18 -20.72 -16.34
CA LEU A 380 14.60 -20.66 -16.67
C LEU A 380 15.43 -20.02 -15.56
N LEU A 381 14.92 -18.92 -15.00
CA LEU A 381 15.58 -18.14 -13.95
C LEU A 381 15.64 -18.94 -12.65
N LYS A 382 14.56 -19.65 -12.28
CA LYS A 382 14.55 -20.56 -11.12
C LYS A 382 15.61 -21.66 -11.26
N ASP A 383 15.66 -22.33 -12.41
CA ASP A 383 16.62 -23.40 -12.68
C ASP A 383 18.08 -22.94 -12.62
N LEU A 384 18.34 -21.70 -13.04
CA LEU A 384 19.66 -21.11 -13.02
C LEU A 384 20.00 -20.39 -11.70
N LYS A 385 19.18 -20.58 -10.65
CA LYS A 385 19.40 -20.05 -9.29
C LYS A 385 19.36 -18.53 -9.20
N PHE A 386 18.55 -17.89 -10.03
CA PHE A 386 18.19 -16.49 -9.78
C PHE A 386 17.28 -16.42 -8.54
N GLY A 387 17.47 -15.40 -7.71
CA GLY A 387 16.56 -15.05 -6.63
C GLY A 387 15.60 -13.94 -7.08
N ILE A 388 14.40 -13.93 -6.53
CA ILE A 388 13.42 -12.86 -6.76
C ILE A 388 13.95 -11.57 -6.12
N GLY A 389 14.02 -10.50 -6.91
CA GLY A 389 14.31 -9.14 -6.44
C GLY A 389 13.09 -8.45 -5.87
N ASP A 390 13.28 -7.29 -5.26
CA ASP A 390 12.22 -6.44 -4.69
C ASP A 390 11.53 -5.56 -5.74
N GLY A 391 12.22 -5.23 -6.84
CA GLY A 391 11.69 -4.37 -7.90
C GLY A 391 10.72 -5.06 -8.86
N LYS A 392 9.66 -4.35 -9.25
CA LYS A 392 8.82 -4.64 -10.42
C LYS A 392 9.02 -3.57 -11.48
N LEU A 393 8.91 -3.94 -12.76
CA LEU A 393 8.92 -3.02 -13.88
C LEU A 393 7.57 -3.08 -14.60
N SER A 394 6.80 -2.00 -14.52
CA SER A 394 5.53 -1.85 -15.23
C SER A 394 5.79 -1.30 -16.63
N PHE A 395 5.28 -1.98 -17.65
CA PHE A 395 5.32 -1.56 -19.05
C PHE A 395 4.04 -0.82 -19.39
N THR A 396 4.16 0.41 -19.88
CA THR A 396 2.98 1.23 -20.19
C THR A 396 3.11 1.84 -21.58
N GLN A 397 2.00 1.83 -22.32
CA GLN A 397 1.85 2.52 -23.58
C GLN A 397 1.01 3.78 -23.36
N ILE A 398 1.49 4.94 -23.84
CA ILE A 398 0.73 6.19 -23.85
C ILE A 398 0.37 6.50 -25.29
N GLN A 399 -0.87 6.93 -25.54
CA GLN A 399 -1.12 7.79 -26.66
C GLN A 399 -0.94 9.24 -26.21
N ALA A 400 -0.25 10.06 -27.00
CA ALA A 400 0.14 11.39 -26.60
C ALA A 400 -0.82 12.45 -27.16
N CYS A 401 -1.75 12.98 -26.34
CA CYS A 401 -2.53 14.19 -26.64
C CYS A 401 -3.28 14.81 -25.42
N HIS A 402 -3.58 16.10 -25.50
CA HIS A 402 -4.28 16.85 -24.45
C HIS A 402 -5.80 16.85 -24.66
N ALA A 403 -6.58 16.70 -23.59
CA ALA A 403 -8.02 16.96 -23.57
C ALA A 403 -8.39 18.17 -22.66
N ARG A 404 -9.17 19.12 -23.22
CA ARG A 404 -9.89 20.19 -22.51
C ARG A 404 -11.22 19.65 -21.96
N ARG A 405 -11.63 20.13 -20.79
CA ARG A 405 -12.85 19.79 -20.03
C ARG A 405 -14.15 20.11 -20.79
N LEU A 406 -15.23 19.34 -20.52
CA LEU A 406 -16.59 19.81 -20.20
C LEU A 406 -17.41 18.71 -19.48
N HIS A 407 -18.30 19.13 -18.57
CA HIS A 407 -19.02 18.33 -17.56
C HIS A 407 -20.34 17.71 -18.06
N SER A 408 -20.72 16.53 -17.55
CA SER A 408 -22.02 16.25 -16.87
C SER A 408 -22.21 14.74 -16.60
N ARG A 409 -22.44 14.37 -15.33
CA ARG A 409 -22.99 13.07 -14.83
C ARG A 409 -24.54 13.15 -14.77
N PRO A 410 -25.36 12.13 -14.35
CA PRO A 410 -25.09 10.75 -13.86
C PRO A 410 -25.99 9.65 -14.53
N LEU A 411 -25.71 8.34 -14.47
CA LEU A 411 -26.17 7.30 -13.50
C LEU A 411 -25.77 5.96 -14.16
N PHE A 412 -25.00 5.05 -13.54
CA PHE A 412 -25.43 3.84 -12.81
C PHE A 412 -24.24 3.28 -11.99
N ARG A 413 -24.53 2.33 -11.08
CA ARG A 413 -23.90 2.01 -9.78
C ARG A 413 -23.11 0.67 -9.82
N LEU A 414 -22.34 0.40 -8.74
CA LEU A 414 -21.84 -0.92 -8.19
C LEU A 414 -20.45 -1.41 -8.75
N LEU A 415 -19.41 -1.91 -8.04
CA LEU A 415 -19.18 -2.54 -6.70
C LEU A 415 -17.67 -2.63 -6.31
N ILE A 416 -17.36 -2.94 -5.05
CA ILE A 416 -16.08 -3.47 -4.49
C ILE A 416 -15.71 -4.74 -5.26
N SER A 417 -14.58 -5.43 -5.01
CA SER A 417 -14.47 -6.86 -5.35
C SER A 417 -15.69 -7.63 -4.80
N ASN A 418 -16.75 -7.70 -5.62
CA ASN A 418 -18.17 -8.04 -5.37
C ASN A 418 -18.93 -7.48 -4.15
N GLY A 419 -18.33 -6.69 -3.26
CA GLY A 419 -19.06 -6.08 -2.14
C GLY A 419 -19.84 -4.79 -2.50
N SER A 420 -20.97 -4.54 -1.85
CA SER A 420 -21.88 -3.41 -2.10
C SER A 420 -21.50 -2.10 -1.42
N THR A 421 -21.80 -0.97 -2.09
CA THR A 421 -21.80 0.32 -1.39
C THR A 421 -22.85 0.26 -0.30
N ALA A 422 -22.41 0.43 0.94
CA ALA A 422 -23.28 0.32 2.11
C ALA A 422 -24.40 1.39 2.05
N GLN A 423 -25.60 1.03 2.51
CA GLN A 423 -26.69 1.99 2.67
C GLN A 423 -26.52 2.77 3.98
N PHE A 424 -26.93 4.05 3.96
CA PHE A 424 -26.78 5.08 5.02
C PHE A 424 -27.08 4.66 6.47
N GLN A 425 -27.87 3.59 6.69
CA GLN A 425 -28.28 3.14 8.03
C GLN A 425 -27.83 1.71 8.36
N ALA A 426 -26.97 1.09 7.54
CA ALA A 426 -26.61 -0.32 7.68
C ALA A 426 -25.46 -0.59 8.67
N SER A 427 -24.71 0.43 9.11
CA SER A 427 -23.52 0.26 9.96
C SER A 427 -23.13 1.54 10.75
N PRO A 428 -24.00 2.05 11.64
CA PRO A 428 -23.76 3.30 12.38
C PRO A 428 -22.61 3.26 13.40
N TYR A 429 -22.05 2.07 13.64
CA TYR A 429 -20.96 1.79 14.56
C TYR A 429 -19.57 1.86 13.92
N ILE A 430 -19.45 1.91 12.59
CA ILE A 430 -18.14 1.98 11.96
C ILE A 430 -17.51 3.37 12.11
N CYS A 431 -16.22 3.38 12.42
CA CYS A 431 -15.41 4.59 12.52
C CYS A 431 -14.21 4.53 11.57
N SER A 432 -13.82 5.69 11.06
CA SER A 432 -12.62 5.89 10.25
C SER A 432 -11.49 6.41 11.13
N ILE A 433 -10.41 5.65 11.27
CA ILE A 433 -9.20 6.09 11.96
C ILE A 433 -8.27 6.75 10.96
N ARG A 434 -7.85 7.97 11.30
CA ARG A 434 -7.15 8.89 10.39
C ARG A 434 -5.89 9.43 11.03
N HIS A 435 -4.90 9.68 10.19
CA HIS A 435 -3.69 10.34 10.63
C HIS A 435 -3.95 11.84 10.81
N ARG A 436 -3.89 12.34 12.06
CA ARG A 436 -4.28 13.72 12.38
C ARG A 436 -3.59 14.80 11.54
N ALA A 437 -2.31 14.63 11.20
CA ALA A 437 -1.60 15.66 10.43
C ALA A 437 -1.94 15.66 8.94
N THR A 438 -2.42 14.54 8.38
CA THR A 438 -2.70 14.42 6.94
C THR A 438 -4.18 14.27 6.64
N GLY A 439 -5.01 14.05 7.66
CA GLY A 439 -6.43 13.73 7.54
C GLY A 439 -6.70 12.45 6.74
N ARG A 440 -5.69 11.60 6.50
CA ARG A 440 -5.84 10.40 5.66
C ARG A 440 -6.32 9.21 6.50
N HIS A 441 -7.38 8.55 6.04
CA HIS A 441 -7.79 7.25 6.57
C HIS A 441 -6.71 6.20 6.36
N PHE A 442 -6.50 5.36 7.36
CA PHE A 442 -5.55 4.25 7.26
C PHE A 442 -6.04 2.95 7.90
N CYS A 443 -7.01 3.02 8.82
CA CYS A 443 -7.64 1.86 9.45
C CYS A 443 -9.10 2.17 9.80
N GLY A 444 -9.92 1.11 9.90
CA GLY A 444 -11.25 1.14 10.48
C GLY A 444 -11.23 1.05 11.99
N GLY A 445 -12.40 1.26 12.58
CA GLY A 445 -12.69 1.05 14.00
C GLY A 445 -14.17 0.77 14.23
N VAL A 446 -14.51 0.30 15.42
CA VAL A 446 -15.87 -0.03 15.84
C VAL A 446 -16.21 0.75 17.10
N LEU A 447 -17.27 1.56 17.06
CA LEU A 447 -17.77 2.31 18.20
C LEU A 447 -18.42 1.35 19.21
N LEU A 448 -17.81 1.22 20.40
CA LEU A 448 -18.32 0.39 21.51
C LEU A 448 -19.18 1.20 22.49
N GLY A 449 -19.01 2.51 22.50
CA GLY A 449 -19.72 3.46 23.35
C GLY A 449 -19.39 4.89 22.96
N PRO A 450 -19.98 5.91 23.59
CA PRO A 450 -19.85 7.30 23.14
C PRO A 450 -18.39 7.80 23.05
N ARG A 451 -17.46 7.21 23.81
CA ARG A 451 -16.05 7.62 23.84
C ARG A 451 -15.06 6.47 23.62
N SER A 452 -15.53 5.32 23.14
CA SER A 452 -14.72 4.10 23.07
C SER A 452 -14.79 3.48 21.68
N VAL A 453 -13.64 3.29 21.04
CA VAL A 453 -13.52 2.68 19.71
C VAL A 453 -12.57 1.50 19.75
N LEU A 454 -13.04 0.34 19.31
CA LEU A 454 -12.25 -0.87 19.10
C LEU A 454 -11.56 -0.84 17.74
N THR A 455 -10.33 -1.31 17.64
CA THR A 455 -9.59 -1.41 16.37
C THR A 455 -8.50 -2.48 16.46
N ALA A 456 -7.75 -2.70 15.39
CA ALA A 456 -6.61 -3.60 15.37
C ALA A 456 -5.42 -2.96 16.08
N ALA A 457 -4.70 -3.73 16.91
CA ALA A 457 -3.53 -3.26 17.63
C ALA A 457 -2.43 -2.79 16.68
N TYR A 458 -2.22 -3.47 15.55
CA TYR A 458 -1.24 -3.08 14.55
C TYR A 458 -1.50 -1.68 13.96
N CYS A 459 -2.75 -1.22 13.93
CA CYS A 459 -3.08 0.13 13.47
C CYS A 459 -2.54 1.24 14.39
N VAL A 460 -2.32 0.94 15.68
CA VAL A 460 -2.10 1.96 16.72
C VAL A 460 -0.93 1.63 17.67
N SER A 461 -0.23 0.51 17.45
CA SER A 461 0.97 0.11 18.20
C SER A 461 2.14 1.07 17.94
N PRO A 462 3.05 1.33 18.91
CA PRO A 462 4.17 2.27 18.75
C PRO A 462 5.14 1.95 17.59
N ILE A 463 5.18 0.70 17.15
CA ILE A 463 5.95 0.29 15.96
C ILE A 463 5.33 0.88 14.67
N ALA A 464 4.03 1.15 14.69
CA ALA A 464 3.23 1.69 13.59
C ALA A 464 3.11 3.22 13.57
N LEU A 465 4.06 3.96 14.17
CA LEU A 465 4.34 5.41 14.08
C LEU A 465 3.90 6.25 15.30
N ASN A 466 4.59 7.37 15.46
CA ASN A 466 4.36 8.48 16.41
C ASN A 466 3.06 9.25 16.09
N ILE A 467 1.93 8.54 15.96
CA ILE A 467 0.66 9.05 15.44
C ILE A 467 -0.25 9.44 16.61
N ASN A 468 -0.76 10.67 16.56
CA ASN A 468 -1.97 11.04 17.29
C ASN A 468 -3.15 10.77 16.35
N PRO A 469 -3.95 9.71 16.51
CA PRO A 469 -5.03 9.44 15.58
C PRO A 469 -6.24 10.36 15.83
N GLU A 470 -6.87 10.77 14.74
CA GLU A 470 -8.20 11.37 14.74
C GLU A 470 -9.20 10.32 14.26
N VAL A 471 -10.31 10.18 14.97
CA VAL A 471 -11.33 9.17 14.72
C VAL A 471 -12.59 9.88 14.26
N TRP A 472 -13.06 9.52 13.07
CA TRP A 472 -14.34 10.00 12.57
C TRP A 472 -15.37 8.89 12.80
N CYS A 473 -16.50 9.20 13.44
CA CYS A 473 -17.64 8.29 13.60
C CYS A 473 -18.94 8.98 13.16
N GLY A 474 -20.00 8.20 12.91
CA GLY A 474 -21.29 8.71 12.45
C GLY A 474 -21.57 8.36 10.99
N ASN A 475 -22.34 9.20 10.31
CA ASN A 475 -22.74 8.95 8.93
C ASN A 475 -21.60 9.28 7.94
N ILE A 476 -20.64 8.37 7.87
CA ILE A 476 -19.46 8.47 7.02
C ILE A 476 -19.70 7.63 5.76
N LEU A 477 -20.74 7.95 5.00
CA LEU A 477 -20.86 7.33 3.69
C LEU A 477 -19.74 7.79 2.77
N ASP A 478 -19.38 9.07 2.78
CA ASP A 478 -18.25 9.64 2.04
C ASP A 478 -17.12 10.01 3.02
N ILE A 479 -16.01 9.28 2.94
CA ILE A 479 -14.87 9.44 3.84
C ILE A 479 -14.12 10.78 3.66
N ASN A 480 -14.43 11.55 2.61
CA ASN A 480 -13.81 12.83 2.29
C ASN A 480 -14.76 14.02 2.46
N ASN A 481 -16.03 13.80 2.78
CA ASN A 481 -17.02 14.86 2.90
C ASN A 481 -17.68 14.90 4.28
N SER A 482 -17.14 15.75 5.17
CA SER A 482 -17.73 16.03 6.48
C SER A 482 -18.99 16.92 6.41
N SER A 483 -19.33 17.45 5.23
CA SER A 483 -20.44 18.40 5.03
C SER A 483 -21.83 17.74 5.06
N HIS A 484 -21.91 16.40 5.20
CA HIS A 484 -23.18 15.69 5.39
C HIS A 484 -23.80 15.87 6.79
N GLY A 485 -23.22 16.74 7.63
CA GLY A 485 -23.86 17.29 8.83
C GLY A 485 -23.99 16.35 10.03
N ALA A 486 -23.52 15.11 9.92
CA ALA A 486 -23.67 14.08 10.96
C ALA A 486 -22.41 13.18 11.08
N VAL A 487 -21.23 13.81 11.14
CA VAL A 487 -19.94 13.12 11.39
C VAL A 487 -19.24 13.80 12.57
N ASP A 488 -18.87 13.02 13.57
CA ASP A 488 -18.06 13.49 14.69
C ASP A 488 -16.59 13.19 14.42
N ALA A 489 -15.78 14.26 14.28
CA ALA A 489 -14.33 14.16 14.21
C ALA A 489 -13.74 14.36 15.62
N VAL A 490 -13.24 13.28 16.22
CA VAL A 490 -12.88 13.22 17.63
C VAL A 490 -11.45 12.73 17.80
N ARG A 491 -10.69 13.30 18.73
CA ARG A 491 -9.29 12.90 18.97
C ARG A 491 -9.23 11.71 19.92
N ALA A 492 -8.38 10.73 19.63
CA ALA A 492 -8.00 9.72 20.62
C ALA A 492 -7.04 10.32 21.66
N VAL A 493 -7.39 10.22 22.94
CA VAL A 493 -6.58 10.69 24.09
C VAL A 493 -5.80 9.57 24.76
N LYS A 494 -6.27 8.33 24.63
CA LYS A 494 -5.60 7.14 25.15
C LYS A 494 -5.73 6.01 24.15
N THR A 495 -4.64 5.27 23.96
CA THR A 495 -4.60 4.05 23.16
C THR A 495 -4.16 2.92 24.07
N THR A 496 -4.99 1.90 24.22
CA THR A 496 -4.68 0.70 25.01
C THR A 496 -4.57 -0.48 24.07
N VAL A 497 -3.36 -0.99 23.88
CA VAL A 497 -3.07 -2.19 23.07
C VAL A 497 -3.09 -3.41 23.97
N HIS A 498 -3.68 -4.52 23.52
CA HIS A 498 -3.70 -5.78 24.27
C HIS A 498 -2.27 -6.21 24.64
N GLU A 499 -2.06 -6.57 25.91
CA GLU A 499 -0.74 -6.79 26.49
C GLU A 499 0.01 -7.95 25.82
N CYS A 500 -0.74 -8.95 25.35
CA CYS A 500 -0.20 -10.10 24.61
C CYS A 500 -0.24 -9.94 23.07
N PHE A 501 -0.36 -8.71 22.54
CA PHE A 501 -0.27 -8.47 21.10
C PHE A 501 1.12 -8.81 20.55
N ASP A 502 1.21 -9.72 19.57
CA ASP A 502 2.45 -10.03 18.87
C ASP A 502 2.48 -9.34 17.50
N PRO A 503 3.31 -8.30 17.28
CA PRO A 503 3.33 -7.56 16.01
C PRO A 503 3.95 -8.33 14.84
N ARG A 504 4.61 -9.47 15.08
CA ARG A 504 5.17 -10.32 14.00
C ARG A 504 4.19 -11.38 13.55
N ARG A 505 3.40 -11.90 14.49
CA ARG A 505 2.44 -12.98 14.23
C ARG A 505 0.99 -12.52 14.18
N TYR A 506 0.72 -11.27 14.55
CA TYR A 506 -0.61 -10.66 14.69
C TYR A 506 -1.50 -11.32 15.75
N PHE A 507 -0.95 -12.10 16.68
CA PHE A 507 -1.73 -12.68 17.78
C PHE A 507 -2.31 -11.59 18.66
N ASN A 508 -3.56 -11.74 19.08
CA ASN A 508 -4.29 -10.78 19.91
C ASN A 508 -4.27 -9.35 19.33
N ASP A 509 -4.50 -9.21 18.01
CA ASP A 509 -4.47 -7.94 17.28
C ASP A 509 -5.69 -7.04 17.58
N ILE A 510 -5.78 -6.56 18.82
CA ILE A 510 -6.90 -5.76 19.32
C ILE A 510 -6.44 -4.59 20.20
N ALA A 511 -7.05 -3.43 20.02
CA ALA A 511 -6.78 -2.22 20.79
C ALA A 511 -8.05 -1.38 21.01
N VAL A 512 -8.11 -0.67 22.13
CA VAL A 512 -9.19 0.29 22.45
C VAL A 512 -8.64 1.71 22.45
N LEU A 513 -9.33 2.59 21.72
CA LEU A 513 -9.11 4.03 21.70
C LEU A 513 -10.14 4.73 22.59
N GLU A 514 -9.64 5.54 23.53
CA GLU A 514 -10.47 6.47 24.30
C GLU A 514 -10.48 7.83 23.60
N LEU A 515 -11.68 8.36 23.38
CA LEU A 515 -11.90 9.63 22.67
C LEU A 515 -12.01 10.81 23.64
N ASN A 516 -11.57 12.01 23.24
CA ASN A 516 -11.64 13.22 24.08
C ASN A 516 -13.06 13.74 24.30
N THR A 517 -13.95 13.56 23.32
CA THR A 517 -15.36 13.97 23.39
C THR A 517 -16.27 12.81 23.00
N SER A 518 -17.54 12.88 23.43
CA SER A 518 -18.53 11.87 23.04
C SER A 518 -18.92 12.03 21.56
N VAL A 519 -18.98 10.91 20.85
CA VAL A 519 -19.61 10.77 19.53
C VAL A 519 -21.12 10.88 19.71
N VAL A 520 -21.77 11.72 18.89
CA VAL A 520 -23.20 12.08 18.97
C VAL A 520 -23.97 11.51 17.77
N HIS A 521 -23.33 11.40 16.61
CA HIS A 521 -23.92 11.00 15.34
C HIS A 521 -23.71 9.53 14.99
N GLY A 522 -22.81 8.83 15.70
CA GLY A 522 -22.61 7.38 15.60
C GLY A 522 -23.44 6.60 16.64
N LYS A 523 -23.73 5.33 16.36
CA LYS A 523 -24.39 4.42 17.30
C LYS A 523 -23.43 3.31 17.67
N ALA A 524 -23.24 3.05 18.96
CA ALA A 524 -22.42 1.94 19.41
C ALA A 524 -23.01 0.60 18.94
N ILE A 525 -22.14 -0.37 18.64
CA ILE A 525 -22.58 -1.73 18.37
C ILE A 525 -23.22 -2.31 19.64
N GLU A 526 -24.35 -3.00 19.48
CA GLU A 526 -25.14 -3.43 20.63
C GLU A 526 -24.63 -4.76 21.21
N SER A 527 -24.13 -5.67 20.37
CA SER A 527 -23.75 -7.00 20.81
C SER A 527 -22.33 -7.37 20.37
N ILE A 528 -21.59 -8.05 21.24
CA ILE A 528 -20.35 -8.76 20.92
C ILE A 528 -20.65 -10.24 21.10
N ILE A 529 -20.22 -11.08 20.16
CA ILE A 529 -20.49 -12.52 20.20
C ILE A 529 -19.89 -13.15 21.47
N GLU A 530 -20.64 -14.03 22.13
CA GLU A 530 -20.13 -14.82 23.24
C GLU A 530 -19.37 -16.06 22.74
N VAL A 531 -18.47 -16.59 23.56
CA VAL A 531 -17.65 -17.78 23.22
C VAL A 531 -18.52 -18.96 22.77
N LYS A 532 -19.65 -19.21 23.47
CA LYS A 532 -20.57 -20.31 23.14
C LYS A 532 -21.20 -20.17 21.74
N ASP A 533 -21.48 -18.93 21.34
CA ASP A 533 -22.15 -18.62 20.07
C ASP A 533 -21.12 -18.62 18.94
N PHE A 534 -19.90 -18.15 19.21
CA PHE A 534 -18.76 -18.27 18.30
C PHE A 534 -18.43 -19.74 18.00
N GLU A 535 -18.38 -20.59 19.02
CA GLU A 535 -18.17 -22.05 18.86
C GLU A 535 -19.31 -22.75 18.11
N SER A 536 -20.48 -22.10 18.01
CA SER A 536 -21.64 -22.62 17.26
C SER A 536 -21.64 -22.24 15.78
N LEU A 537 -20.74 -21.34 15.35
CA LEU A 537 -20.61 -20.93 13.94
C LEU A 537 -20.22 -22.12 13.06
N LYS A 538 -20.91 -22.24 11.93
CA LYS A 538 -20.72 -23.31 10.94
C LYS A 538 -20.04 -22.76 9.70
N ASN A 539 -19.30 -23.63 9.02
CA ASN A 539 -18.72 -23.30 7.73
C ASN A 539 -19.80 -22.76 6.78
N GLY A 540 -19.56 -21.59 6.20
CA GLY A 540 -20.50 -20.93 5.31
C GLY A 540 -21.41 -19.89 5.97
N ASP A 541 -21.46 -19.78 7.31
CA ASP A 541 -22.27 -18.76 7.99
C ASP A 541 -21.87 -17.36 7.51
N GLU A 542 -22.85 -16.57 7.08
CA GLU A 542 -22.60 -15.27 6.45
C GLU A 542 -22.23 -14.20 7.48
N LEU A 543 -21.03 -13.65 7.33
CA LEU A 543 -20.54 -12.50 8.08
C LEU A 543 -20.40 -11.30 7.14
N ILE A 544 -20.52 -10.09 7.66
CA ILE A 544 -20.46 -8.86 6.87
C ILE A 544 -19.32 -7.99 7.37
N GLY A 545 -18.34 -7.76 6.50
CA GLY A 545 -17.23 -6.83 6.73
C GLY A 545 -17.59 -5.44 6.22
N PHE A 546 -17.21 -4.40 6.95
CA PHE A 546 -17.37 -3.01 6.52
C PHE A 546 -16.05 -2.25 6.56
N GLY A 547 -15.86 -1.33 5.61
CA GLY A 547 -14.71 -0.44 5.66
C GLY A 547 -14.56 0.48 4.46
N TRP A 548 -13.43 1.17 4.41
CA TRP A 548 -13.00 1.98 3.25
C TRP A 548 -11.62 1.56 2.78
N GLY A 549 -11.27 0.29 3.00
CA GLY A 549 -10.08 -0.37 2.51
C GLY A 549 -10.17 -0.67 1.03
N LYS A 550 -9.02 -1.02 0.46
CA LYS A 550 -8.85 -1.10 -0.99
C LYS A 550 -9.79 -2.14 -1.60
N THR A 551 -10.60 -1.71 -2.56
CA THR A 551 -11.45 -2.64 -3.33
C THR A 551 -10.74 -3.20 -4.56
N GLU A 552 -9.70 -2.49 -5.04
CA GLU A 552 -8.85 -2.88 -6.17
C GLU A 552 -7.42 -2.38 -5.92
N THR A 553 -7.20 -1.06 -5.98
CA THR A 553 -5.91 -0.42 -5.64
C THR A 553 -6.04 0.91 -4.90
N THR A 554 -7.27 1.43 -4.75
CA THR A 554 -7.55 2.71 -4.09
C THR A 554 -8.51 2.54 -2.93
N LEU A 555 -8.40 3.41 -1.93
CA LEU A 555 -9.38 3.49 -0.85
C LEU A 555 -10.67 4.09 -1.44
N PRO A 556 -11.78 3.35 -1.42
CA PRO A 556 -13.07 3.83 -1.89
C PRO A 556 -13.50 5.06 -1.09
N ILE A 557 -14.11 6.02 -1.79
CA ILE A 557 -14.68 7.21 -1.15
C ILE A 557 -15.91 6.80 -0.33
N ASN A 558 -16.72 5.91 -0.90
CA ASN A 558 -17.94 5.46 -0.26
C ASN A 558 -17.67 4.31 0.71
N LEU A 559 -18.43 4.21 1.80
CA LEU A 559 -18.39 3.04 2.67
C LEU A 559 -18.79 1.78 1.92
N GLN A 560 -18.02 0.72 2.16
CA GLN A 560 -18.05 -0.52 1.45
C GLN A 560 -18.45 -1.66 2.40
N GLN A 561 -19.22 -2.65 1.92
CA GLN A 561 -19.57 -3.87 2.66
C GLN A 561 -19.32 -5.13 1.82
N ALA A 562 -18.81 -6.20 2.43
CA ALA A 562 -18.62 -7.51 1.79
C ALA A 562 -19.24 -8.62 2.64
N VAL A 563 -19.96 -9.55 2.00
CA VAL A 563 -20.46 -10.78 2.65
C VAL A 563 -19.38 -11.85 2.52
N LEU A 564 -18.96 -12.41 3.66
CA LEU A 564 -17.81 -13.28 3.80
C LEU A 564 -18.23 -14.49 4.63
N PRO A 565 -18.16 -15.73 4.10
CA PRO A 565 -18.55 -16.90 4.87
C PRO A 565 -17.50 -17.21 5.92
N PHE A 566 -17.94 -17.62 7.10
CA PHE A 566 -17.08 -18.17 8.14
C PHE A 566 -16.40 -19.45 7.65
N ILE A 567 -15.10 -19.60 7.94
CA ILE A 567 -14.31 -20.79 7.60
C ILE A 567 -13.75 -21.40 8.89
N PRO A 568 -14.00 -22.69 9.17
CA PRO A 568 -13.43 -23.38 10.32
C PRO A 568 -11.91 -23.34 10.31
N HIS A 569 -11.32 -23.22 11.51
CA HIS A 569 -9.87 -23.10 11.67
C HIS A 569 -9.07 -24.20 10.95
N GLN A 570 -9.54 -25.44 10.99
CA GLN A 570 -8.86 -26.58 10.38
C GLN A 570 -8.84 -26.51 8.84
N GLU A 571 -9.77 -25.78 8.24
CA GLU A 571 -9.88 -25.65 6.77
C GLU A 571 -9.01 -24.51 6.23
N CYS A 572 -8.88 -23.39 6.94
CA CYS A 572 -8.03 -22.28 6.48
C CYS A 572 -6.57 -22.41 6.92
N ASN A 573 -6.26 -23.24 7.92
CA ASN A 573 -4.91 -23.33 8.49
C ASN A 573 -4.13 -24.58 8.05
N THR A 574 -4.44 -25.12 6.86
CA THR A 574 -3.71 -26.26 6.28
C THR A 574 -2.32 -25.85 5.80
N ALA A 575 -1.46 -26.84 5.49
CA ALA A 575 -0.10 -26.62 4.99
C ALA A 575 -0.05 -25.78 3.70
N GLU A 576 -1.09 -25.87 2.86
CA GLU A 576 -1.18 -25.23 1.56
C GLU A 576 -1.69 -23.78 1.63
N ILE A 577 -2.42 -23.42 2.69
CA ILE A 577 -3.07 -22.11 2.84
C ILE A 577 -2.23 -21.23 3.79
N TYR A 578 -2.41 -21.41 5.10
CA TYR A 578 -1.71 -20.61 6.10
C TYR A 578 -0.63 -21.36 6.88
N ASN A 579 -0.39 -22.64 6.60
CA ASN A 579 0.72 -23.42 7.14
C ASN A 579 0.92 -23.27 8.66
N SER A 580 -0.17 -23.42 9.42
CA SER A 580 -0.20 -23.29 10.87
C SER A 580 0.14 -21.89 11.43
N THR A 581 0.00 -20.82 10.64
CA THR A 581 0.22 -19.45 11.12
C THR A 581 -1.01 -18.81 11.76
N VAL A 582 -2.22 -19.28 11.45
CA VAL A 582 -3.44 -18.81 12.12
C VAL A 582 -3.50 -19.46 13.50
N ASP A 583 -3.72 -18.69 14.56
CA ASP A 583 -3.85 -19.20 15.93
C ASP A 583 -5.34 -19.34 16.32
N ALA A 584 -5.79 -20.55 16.68
CA ALA A 584 -7.20 -20.80 17.01
C ALA A 584 -7.67 -20.06 18.29
N GLY A 585 -6.72 -19.71 19.16
CA GLY A 585 -6.99 -19.00 20.41
C GLY A 585 -7.34 -17.53 20.22
N SER A 586 -6.81 -16.88 19.18
CA SER A 586 -6.95 -15.43 18.96
C SER A 586 -7.43 -15.02 17.56
N MET A 587 -7.49 -15.95 16.60
CA MET A 587 -7.81 -15.66 15.20
C MET A 587 -8.80 -16.65 14.59
N PHE A 588 -9.49 -16.21 13.55
CA PHE A 588 -10.31 -17.05 12.69
C PHE A 588 -10.33 -16.52 11.25
N CYS A 589 -10.82 -17.33 10.32
CA CYS A 589 -10.86 -17.01 8.90
C CYS A 589 -12.30 -16.79 8.42
N ALA A 590 -12.47 -15.86 7.48
CA ALA A 590 -13.71 -15.69 6.74
C ALA A 590 -13.43 -15.14 5.34
N GLY A 591 -14.19 -15.59 4.33
CA GLY A 591 -14.00 -15.16 2.95
C GLY A 591 -14.05 -16.31 1.96
N TYR A 592 -13.54 -16.13 0.76
CA TYR A 592 -13.66 -17.12 -0.31
C TYR A 592 -12.29 -17.58 -0.83
N PHE A 593 -12.12 -18.90 -0.99
CA PHE A 593 -10.89 -19.49 -1.54
C PHE A 593 -10.64 -19.17 -3.02
N ASP A 594 -11.68 -18.80 -3.76
CA ASP A 594 -11.56 -18.35 -5.15
C ASP A 594 -11.28 -16.85 -5.27
N GLY A 595 -11.12 -16.14 -4.15
CA GLY A 595 -10.79 -14.72 -4.13
C GLY A 595 -11.90 -13.82 -4.67
N ARG A 596 -13.18 -14.23 -4.67
CA ARG A 596 -14.25 -13.38 -5.24
C ARG A 596 -14.63 -12.16 -4.40
N ALA A 597 -14.33 -12.15 -3.10
CA ALA A 597 -14.49 -11.03 -2.17
C ALA A 597 -13.66 -11.24 -0.89
N ASP A 598 -13.10 -10.16 -0.35
CA ASP A 598 -12.34 -10.15 0.91
C ASP A 598 -12.29 -8.73 1.50
N THR A 599 -11.80 -8.59 2.73
CA THR A 599 -11.37 -7.29 3.27
C THR A 599 -9.94 -6.98 2.83
N CYS A 600 -9.53 -5.71 2.83
CA CYS A 600 -8.20 -5.31 2.36
C CYS A 600 -7.54 -4.20 3.16
N ALA A 601 -6.33 -3.79 2.75
CA ALA A 601 -5.57 -2.71 3.35
C ALA A 601 -6.41 -1.42 3.47
N GLY A 602 -6.57 -0.95 4.70
CA GLY A 602 -7.46 0.17 5.08
C GLY A 602 -8.72 -0.29 5.81
N ASP A 603 -9.17 -1.54 5.62
CA ASP A 603 -10.26 -2.14 6.40
C ASP A 603 -9.79 -2.65 7.76
N SER A 604 -8.48 -2.86 7.95
CA SER A 604 -7.89 -3.30 9.24
C SER A 604 -8.44 -2.47 10.40
N GLY A 605 -8.86 -3.15 11.47
CA GLY A 605 -9.54 -2.54 12.60
C GLY A 605 -11.06 -2.34 12.45
N GLY A 606 -11.60 -2.51 11.23
CA GLY A 606 -13.04 -2.47 10.97
C GLY A 606 -13.80 -3.70 11.49
N PRO A 607 -15.14 -3.63 11.55
CA PRO A 607 -15.98 -4.69 12.08
C PRO A 607 -16.23 -5.81 11.06
N LEU A 608 -16.23 -7.05 11.54
CA LEU A 608 -16.89 -8.19 10.91
C LEU A 608 -18.10 -8.59 11.78
N VAL A 609 -19.32 -8.48 11.25
CA VAL A 609 -20.57 -8.67 12.03
C VAL A 609 -21.44 -9.80 11.49
N GLN A 610 -22.26 -10.38 12.35
CA GLN A 610 -23.36 -11.25 11.97
C GLN A 610 -24.68 -10.50 12.14
N LYS A 611 -25.56 -10.57 11.14
CA LYS A 611 -26.92 -10.01 11.22
C LYS A 611 -27.88 -11.07 11.73
N GLU A 612 -28.75 -10.71 12.67
CA GLU A 612 -29.77 -11.64 13.16
C GLU A 612 -30.82 -11.94 12.06
N HIS A 613 -30.94 -13.20 11.64
CA HIS A 613 -32.01 -13.64 10.73
C HIS A 613 -33.33 -13.68 11.50
N LYS A 614 -34.22 -12.70 11.27
CA LYS A 614 -35.63 -12.81 11.67
C LYS A 614 -36.34 -13.86 10.80
N ASN A 615 -36.18 -15.14 11.12
CA ASN A 615 -37.06 -16.19 10.62
C ASN A 615 -37.53 -17.08 11.77
N SER A 616 -38.78 -16.86 12.16
CA SER A 616 -39.79 -17.84 12.57
C SER A 616 -39.29 -19.15 13.19
N GLY A 617 -39.42 -19.26 14.52
CA GLY A 617 -39.54 -20.57 15.17
C GLY A 617 -39.18 -20.62 16.65
N SER A 618 -40.20 -20.58 17.54
CA SER A 618 -40.22 -21.17 18.90
C SER A 618 -39.22 -20.59 19.94
N THR A 619 -39.56 -19.73 20.91
CA THR A 619 -40.60 -19.83 21.94
C THR A 619 -40.60 -18.56 22.84
N GLY A 620 -41.75 -17.88 22.95
CA GLY A 620 -42.25 -17.34 24.22
C GLY A 620 -41.54 -16.19 24.94
N ARG A 621 -41.59 -14.97 24.38
CA ARG A 621 -42.02 -13.73 25.07
C ARG A 621 -41.97 -12.55 24.09
N SER A 622 -43.06 -12.38 23.35
CA SER A 622 -43.26 -11.25 22.44
C SER A 622 -43.43 -9.97 23.26
N ALA A 623 -42.42 -9.09 23.26
CA ALA A 623 -42.62 -7.69 23.63
C ALA A 623 -43.39 -6.98 22.50
N PRO A 624 -44.31 -6.04 22.79
CA PRO A 624 -45.19 -5.46 21.78
C PRO A 624 -44.40 -4.61 20.77
N ALA A 625 -44.62 -4.87 19.49
CA ALA A 625 -44.11 -4.08 18.38
C ALA A 625 -44.78 -2.70 18.35
N THR A 626 -44.13 -1.67 18.92
CA THR A 626 -44.57 -0.27 18.78
C THR A 626 -43.48 0.74 18.45
N ASP A 627 -42.24 0.32 18.19
CA ASP A 627 -41.21 1.23 17.66
C ASP A 627 -40.56 0.66 16.38
N SER A 628 -40.98 1.19 15.23
CA SER A 628 -40.36 0.94 13.92
C SER A 628 -39.01 1.65 13.74
N ASN A 629 -38.29 1.92 14.84
CA ASN A 629 -37.01 2.64 14.87
C ASN A 629 -35.87 1.85 15.57
N ARG A 630 -36.08 0.56 15.89
CA ARG A 630 -35.03 -0.29 16.47
C ARG A 630 -34.07 -0.74 15.36
N SER A 631 -32.98 0.01 15.20
CA SER A 631 -31.93 -0.22 14.22
C SER A 631 -31.03 -1.41 14.60
N SER A 632 -30.97 -2.41 13.72
CA SER A 632 -29.95 -3.45 13.55
C SER A 632 -29.50 -4.25 14.80
N ASP A 633 -30.06 -5.45 14.96
CA ASP A 633 -29.56 -6.54 15.84
C ASP A 633 -28.23 -7.13 15.31
N ASP A 634 -27.23 -6.27 15.06
CA ASP A 634 -25.91 -6.67 14.54
C ASP A 634 -24.99 -7.09 15.69
N THR A 635 -24.40 -8.28 15.59
CA THR A 635 -23.45 -8.81 16.56
C THR A 635 -22.03 -8.76 16.02
N LEU A 636 -21.09 -8.15 16.77
CA LEU A 636 -19.67 -8.12 16.41
C LEU A 636 -19.06 -9.51 16.59
N VAL A 637 -18.48 -10.07 15.52
CA VAL A 637 -17.87 -11.40 15.51
C VAL A 637 -16.34 -11.33 15.42
N GLY A 638 -15.81 -10.30 14.78
CA GLY A 638 -14.36 -10.14 14.63
C GLY A 638 -13.92 -8.73 14.27
N ILE A 639 -12.61 -8.50 14.39
CA ILE A 639 -11.95 -7.30 13.89
C ILE A 639 -11.05 -7.68 12.72
N VAL A 640 -11.12 -6.93 11.61
CA VAL A 640 -10.26 -7.14 10.43
C VAL A 640 -8.79 -7.00 10.86
N SER A 641 -7.98 -8.03 10.64
CA SER A 641 -6.57 -8.05 11.08
C SER A 641 -5.61 -8.09 9.89
N TRP A 642 -5.46 -9.25 9.24
CA TRP A 642 -4.51 -9.46 8.13
C TRP A 642 -5.04 -10.46 7.10
N GLY A 643 -4.37 -10.61 5.96
CA GLY A 643 -4.77 -11.57 4.91
C GLY A 643 -3.77 -11.62 3.76
N SER A 644 -3.91 -12.62 2.89
CA SER A 644 -3.05 -12.80 1.72
C SER A 644 -3.79 -12.46 0.43
N GLY A 645 -3.51 -11.30 -0.16
CA GLY A 645 -3.91 -10.98 -1.54
C GLY A 645 -5.25 -10.27 -1.73
N CYS A 646 -6.01 -9.94 -0.68
CA CYS A 646 -7.24 -9.11 -0.78
C CYS A 646 -8.18 -9.51 -1.95
N ALA A 647 -8.59 -10.78 -2.04
CA ALA A 647 -9.41 -11.28 -3.16
C ALA A 647 -8.73 -11.20 -4.57
N SER A 648 -7.40 -11.31 -4.65
CA SER A 648 -6.68 -11.54 -5.92
C SER A 648 -6.71 -13.01 -6.34
N ASN A 649 -6.60 -13.34 -7.63
CA ASN A 649 -6.45 -14.74 -8.05
C ASN A 649 -5.26 -15.43 -7.33
N GLY A 650 -5.55 -16.51 -6.59
CA GLY A 650 -4.57 -17.19 -5.73
C GLY A 650 -4.45 -16.65 -4.30
N SER A 651 -5.32 -15.73 -3.89
CA SER A 651 -5.43 -15.25 -2.50
C SER A 651 -6.00 -16.30 -1.56
N PHE A 652 -5.70 -16.17 -0.27
CA PHE A 652 -6.34 -16.93 0.78
C PHE A 652 -7.37 -16.08 1.53
N PRO A 653 -8.40 -16.68 2.16
CA PRO A 653 -9.42 -15.96 2.90
C PRO A 653 -8.84 -15.07 4.01
N GLY A 654 -9.40 -13.89 4.25
CA GLY A 654 -8.96 -12.97 5.30
C GLY A 654 -8.96 -13.57 6.70
N VAL A 655 -8.11 -13.02 7.57
CA VAL A 655 -7.93 -13.43 8.97
C VAL A 655 -8.35 -12.29 9.91
N TYR A 656 -9.14 -12.64 10.91
CA TYR A 656 -9.81 -11.72 11.81
C TYR A 656 -9.43 -12.04 13.26
N ALA A 657 -9.25 -11.01 14.08
CA ALA A 657 -9.07 -11.17 15.52
C ALA A 657 -10.41 -11.52 16.18
N ARG A 658 -10.41 -12.53 17.05
CA ARG A 658 -11.58 -13.00 17.79
C ARG A 658 -11.98 -12.01 18.88
N VAL A 659 -13.19 -11.45 18.80
CA VAL A 659 -13.65 -10.50 19.84
C VAL A 659 -14.22 -11.19 21.07
N ASP A 660 -14.65 -12.45 20.95
CA ASP A 660 -15.32 -13.19 22.01
C ASP A 660 -14.35 -13.64 23.12
N ILE A 661 -13.15 -14.09 22.74
CA ILE A 661 -12.08 -14.40 23.69
C ILE A 661 -11.46 -13.14 24.30
N HIS A 662 -11.62 -11.99 23.64
CA HIS A 662 -11.19 -10.68 24.13
C HIS A 662 -12.32 -9.92 24.86
N HIS A 663 -13.52 -10.48 24.99
CA HIS A 663 -14.70 -9.76 25.49
C HIS A 663 -14.45 -9.07 26.84
N GLU A 664 -13.90 -9.80 27.82
CA GLU A 664 -13.61 -9.23 29.16
C GLU A 664 -12.57 -8.11 29.09
N TRP A 665 -11.53 -8.29 28.27
CA TRP A 665 -10.49 -7.27 28.08
C TRP A 665 -11.04 -6.01 27.41
N ILE A 666 -11.90 -6.17 26.39
CA ILE A 666 -12.56 -5.07 25.68
C ILE A 666 -13.43 -4.27 26.66
N VAL A 667 -14.22 -4.95 27.50
CA VAL A 667 -15.09 -4.30 28.49
C VAL A 667 -14.29 -3.55 29.55
N LEU A 668 -13.19 -4.14 30.05
CA LEU A 668 -12.30 -3.51 31.04
C LEU A 668 -11.72 -2.19 30.54
N HIS A 669 -11.37 -2.13 29.25
CA HIS A 669 -10.66 -0.99 28.64
C HIS A 669 -11.56 -0.01 27.89
N SER A 670 -12.87 -0.28 27.80
CA SER A 670 -13.85 0.61 27.19
C SER A 670 -14.52 1.50 28.24
N HIS A 671 -14.56 2.81 27.98
CA HIS A 671 -15.36 3.76 28.73
C HIS A 671 -16.82 3.70 28.25
N CYS A 672 -17.70 3.00 28.96
CA CYS A 672 -19.13 3.27 28.92
C CYS A 672 -19.40 4.57 29.69
N ALA A 673 -19.81 5.63 28.99
CA ALA A 673 -20.22 6.86 29.64
C ALA A 673 -21.57 6.63 30.34
N CYS A 674 -21.59 6.64 31.68
CA CYS A 674 -22.81 6.89 32.44
C CYS A 674 -23.23 8.35 32.26
N THR A 675 -23.96 8.69 31.20
CA THR A 675 -24.66 9.98 31.13
C THR A 675 -26.01 9.83 31.80
N ARG A 676 -26.14 10.21 33.08
CA ARG A 676 -27.47 10.49 33.66
C ARG A 676 -27.87 11.93 33.35
N THR A 677 -28.81 12.09 32.44
CA THR A 677 -29.87 13.10 32.59
C THR A 677 -30.96 12.45 33.43
N PHE A 678 -31.09 12.86 34.69
CA PHE A 678 -32.19 12.40 35.55
C PHE A 678 -33.52 12.94 35.01
N SER A 679 -34.38 12.08 34.47
CA SER A 679 -35.83 12.32 34.52
C SER A 679 -36.40 11.53 35.70
N SER A 680 -36.93 12.25 36.68
CA SER A 680 -37.51 11.71 37.90
C SER A 680 -38.78 10.90 37.62
N SER A 681 -38.69 9.57 37.47
CA SER A 681 -39.87 8.69 37.57
C SER A 681 -39.59 7.19 37.82
N GLY A 682 -38.35 6.73 37.98
CA GLY A 682 -38.05 5.31 38.25
C GLY A 682 -37.63 5.05 39.69
N SER A 683 -38.40 4.26 40.43
CA SER A 683 -38.07 3.78 41.78
C SER A 683 -36.83 2.88 41.79
N PHE A 684 -35.87 3.12 42.69
CA PHE A 684 -34.71 2.25 42.90
C PHE A 684 -35.01 1.18 43.97
N HIS A 685 -34.68 -0.08 43.69
CA HIS A 685 -34.57 -1.12 44.71
C HIS A 685 -33.12 -1.21 45.19
N PHE A 686 -32.88 -0.87 46.45
CA PHE A 686 -31.65 -1.26 47.15
C PHE A 686 -31.79 -2.72 47.57
N ILE A 687 -30.89 -3.58 47.12
CA ILE A 687 -30.69 -4.89 47.76
C ILE A 687 -29.61 -4.66 48.81
N ASP A 688 -30.04 -4.34 50.03
CA ASP A 688 -29.19 -4.51 51.19
C ASP A 688 -29.30 -5.99 51.63
N GLY A 689 -28.15 -6.62 51.83
CA GLY A 689 -28.03 -7.96 52.42
C GLY A 689 -28.32 -7.97 53.93
N SER A 690 -28.70 -6.83 54.52
CA SER A 690 -29.21 -6.76 55.88
C SER A 690 -30.74 -6.63 55.90
N ARG A 691 -31.39 -7.53 56.63
CA ARG A 691 -32.80 -7.37 57.01
C ARG A 691 -32.92 -6.07 57.80
N ASP A 692 -33.63 -5.08 57.29
CA ASP A 692 -34.71 -4.40 58.01
C ASP A 692 -35.35 -3.27 57.17
N SER A 693 -36.55 -2.92 57.60
CA SER A 693 -37.68 -2.36 56.88
C SER A 693 -37.69 -0.84 56.61
N ASN A 694 -38.51 -0.49 55.60
CA ASN A 694 -39.33 0.72 55.43
C ASN A 694 -38.83 1.88 54.54
N MET A 695 -39.73 2.21 53.60
CA MET A 695 -39.68 3.17 52.50
C MET A 695 -40.53 4.40 52.85
N SER A 696 -40.11 5.62 52.49
CA SER A 696 -41.06 6.71 52.18
C SER A 696 -40.47 7.86 51.32
N SER A 697 -41.23 8.16 50.27
CA SER A 697 -41.36 9.30 49.34
C SER A 697 -40.67 10.67 49.60
N LEU A 698 -40.30 11.39 48.53
CA LEU A 698 -40.69 12.82 48.30
C LEU A 698 -40.33 13.37 46.89
N GLN A 699 -41.04 14.46 46.52
CA GLN A 699 -41.43 14.95 45.19
C GLN A 699 -40.45 15.94 44.50
N SER A 700 -40.71 16.18 43.20
CA SER A 700 -39.94 17.01 42.25
C SER A 700 -40.20 18.53 42.33
N SER A 701 -39.18 19.31 41.93
CA SER A 701 -39.31 20.72 41.55
C SER A 701 -38.27 21.07 40.46
N ARG A 702 -38.72 21.72 39.37
CA ARG A 702 -37.95 22.15 38.19
C ARG A 702 -37.29 23.52 38.42
N ARG A 703 -36.08 23.75 37.89
CA ARG A 703 -35.65 25.05 37.31
C ARG A 703 -34.43 24.92 36.37
N ASN A 704 -34.35 25.90 35.48
CA ASN A 704 -33.63 25.94 34.19
C ASN A 704 -32.11 26.19 34.23
N SER A 705 -31.48 25.69 33.15
CA SER A 705 -30.39 26.27 32.34
C SER A 705 -29.04 26.62 33.01
N GLY A 706 -28.04 25.81 32.67
CA GLY A 706 -26.61 26.13 32.71
C GLY A 706 -25.82 24.89 32.31
N GLU A 707 -25.28 24.84 31.09
CA GLU A 707 -24.34 23.79 30.68
C GLU A 707 -23.06 23.88 31.52
N ILE A 708 -22.79 22.83 32.30
CA ILE A 708 -21.51 22.61 32.99
C ILE A 708 -21.06 21.20 32.59
N ASN A 709 -20.02 21.11 31.75
CA ASN A 709 -19.35 19.88 31.39
C ASN A 709 -18.23 19.59 32.39
N GLU A 710 -18.56 19.06 33.57
CA GLU A 710 -17.59 18.38 34.45
C GLU A 710 -18.33 17.63 35.57
N CYS A 711 -18.12 16.31 35.69
CA CYS A 711 -18.55 15.55 36.86
C CYS A 711 -17.45 15.59 37.93
N ILE A 712 -17.65 16.39 38.98
CA ILE A 712 -17.02 16.19 40.31
C ILE A 712 -18.14 15.74 41.25
N LEU A 713 -17.91 14.67 42.01
CA LEU A 713 -18.83 14.18 43.04
C LEU A 713 -18.95 15.19 44.19
N LEU A 714 -20.19 15.47 44.60
CA LEU A 714 -20.54 16.37 45.71
C LEU A 714 -20.37 15.67 47.06
N GLU A 715 -20.01 16.42 48.10
CA GLU A 715 -20.39 16.08 49.47
C GLU A 715 -21.41 17.10 50.03
N GLU A 716 -22.25 16.58 50.92
CA GLU A 716 -23.47 17.17 51.44
C GLU A 716 -23.15 18.31 52.45
N SER A 717 -23.43 19.57 52.08
CA SER A 717 -23.37 20.82 52.90
C SER A 717 -21.98 21.28 53.39
N GLY A 718 -21.44 22.47 53.13
CA GLY A 718 -21.87 23.66 52.38
C GLY A 718 -20.71 24.69 52.30
N GLU A 719 -20.67 25.42 51.18
CA GLU A 719 -19.77 26.52 50.76
C GLU A 719 -18.33 26.20 50.27
N VAL A 720 -18.08 26.59 49.01
CA VAL A 720 -16.81 26.53 48.27
C VAL A 720 -16.33 27.96 48.02
N HIS A 721 -15.03 28.23 48.23
CA HIS A 721 -14.35 29.36 47.60
C HIS A 721 -13.02 28.94 46.95
N THR A 722 -12.70 29.72 45.93
CA THR A 722 -11.85 29.50 44.76
C THR A 722 -10.32 29.67 44.93
N VAL A 723 -9.58 28.98 44.04
CA VAL A 723 -8.41 29.42 43.24
C VAL A 723 -6.96 29.05 43.68
N GLU A 724 -6.25 28.51 42.68
CA GLU A 724 -4.80 28.48 42.37
C GLU A 724 -3.75 27.60 43.09
N HIS A 725 -3.03 26.87 42.20
CA HIS A 725 -1.60 26.56 42.18
C HIS A 725 -0.95 25.47 43.07
N LYS A 726 -0.11 24.70 42.34
CA LYS A 726 1.23 24.16 42.67
C LYS A 726 1.36 22.78 43.31
N ALA A 727 2.49 22.19 42.95
CA ALA A 727 2.97 20.85 43.21
C ALA A 727 3.22 20.54 44.70
N ASP A 728 3.30 19.23 44.93
CA ASP A 728 3.84 18.48 46.07
C ASP A 728 2.89 17.98 47.18
N ALA A 729 3.24 16.75 47.57
CA ALA A 729 3.03 16.05 48.83
C ALA A 729 1.82 15.09 48.99
N SER A 730 2.21 13.88 49.38
CA SER A 730 1.48 12.71 49.85
C SER A 730 0.55 12.96 51.04
N VAL A 731 -0.69 12.43 50.98
CA VAL A 731 -1.50 12.06 52.17
C VAL A 731 -2.40 10.87 51.82
N ALA A 732 -2.38 9.84 52.66
CA ALA A 732 -3.28 8.67 52.62
C ALA A 732 -4.48 8.91 53.53
N TYR A 733 -5.70 8.56 53.06
CA TYR A 733 -6.89 8.44 53.91
C TYR A 733 -7.67 7.16 53.55
N THR A 734 -8.00 6.40 54.58
CA THR A 734 -8.82 5.18 54.58
C THR A 734 -10.30 5.52 54.76
N GLN A 735 -11.17 5.09 53.83
CA GLN A 735 -12.63 5.17 53.89
C GLN A 735 -13.29 3.84 53.41
N PRO A 736 -14.54 3.53 53.83
CA PRO A 736 -15.07 2.17 54.01
C PRO A 736 -15.44 1.41 52.72
N PRO A 737 -15.57 0.07 52.76
CA PRO A 737 -15.71 -0.77 51.57
C PRO A 737 -17.14 -0.79 51.01
N GLY A 738 -17.25 -0.63 49.69
CA GLY A 738 -18.36 -1.18 48.91
C GLY A 738 -19.52 -0.24 48.61
N LEU A 739 -19.34 0.64 47.62
CA LEU A 739 -20.45 1.20 46.83
C LEU A 739 -20.40 0.58 45.42
N CYS A 740 -21.41 -0.24 45.09
CA CYS A 740 -21.65 -0.75 43.74
C CYS A 740 -22.55 0.22 42.98
N TYR A 741 -22.13 0.68 41.81
CA TYR A 741 -23.00 1.41 40.89
C TYR A 741 -23.39 0.51 39.73
N VAL A 742 -24.69 0.38 39.47
CA VAL A 742 -25.25 -0.28 38.29
C VAL A 742 -25.33 0.75 37.16
N VAL A 743 -24.63 0.49 36.06
CA VAL A 743 -24.71 1.27 34.82
C VAL A 743 -26.03 0.92 34.13
N ASP A 744 -26.76 1.94 33.68
CA ASP A 744 -28.04 1.81 33.00
C ASP A 744 -27.90 1.00 31.70
N PHE A 745 -28.56 -0.16 31.62
CA PHE A 745 -28.42 -1.15 30.54
C PHE A 745 -28.96 -0.64 29.19
N GLU A 746 -29.79 0.41 29.18
CA GLU A 746 -30.37 0.94 27.93
C GLU A 746 -29.39 1.79 27.10
N ARG A 747 -28.21 2.15 27.63
CA ARG A 747 -27.22 3.03 26.92
C ARG A 747 -25.83 2.43 26.71
N CYS A 748 -25.54 1.25 27.26
CA CYS A 748 -24.31 0.51 26.97
C CYS A 748 -24.63 -0.97 26.76
N PRO A 749 -24.96 -1.40 25.53
CA PRO A 749 -25.50 -2.73 25.32
C PRO A 749 -24.41 -3.84 25.43
N VAL A 750 -23.12 -3.44 25.47
CA VAL A 750 -21.94 -4.30 25.67
C VAL A 750 -21.56 -4.49 27.16
N ALA A 751 -22.21 -3.80 28.10
CA ALA A 751 -21.80 -3.80 29.50
C ALA A 751 -22.49 -4.91 30.32
N THR A 752 -21.84 -6.07 30.46
CA THR A 752 -22.18 -7.06 31.49
C THR A 752 -21.42 -6.85 32.81
N ALA A 753 -20.51 -5.86 32.89
CA ALA A 753 -19.67 -5.63 34.06
C ALA A 753 -20.07 -4.38 34.86
N SER A 754 -20.38 -4.56 36.14
CA SER A 754 -20.45 -3.49 37.14
C SER A 754 -19.06 -3.28 37.76
N LYS A 755 -18.71 -2.10 38.27
CA LYS A 755 -17.43 -1.90 38.99
C LYS A 755 -17.65 -1.89 40.50
N VAL A 756 -16.77 -2.56 41.26
CA VAL A 756 -16.72 -2.59 42.73
C VAL A 756 -15.43 -1.92 43.19
N TYR A 757 -15.54 -0.97 44.12
CA TYR A 757 -14.38 -0.31 44.72
C TYR A 757 -13.85 -1.12 45.92
N LEU A 758 -12.63 -1.67 45.82
CA LEU A 758 -11.98 -2.46 46.89
C LEU A 758 -10.89 -1.68 47.63
N GLY A 759 -11.14 -0.42 48.00
CA GLY A 759 -10.25 0.38 48.86
C GLY A 759 -8.89 0.80 48.24
N GLN A 760 -8.43 0.12 47.19
CA GLN A 760 -7.20 0.44 46.44
C GLN A 760 -7.48 0.80 44.97
N GLY A 761 -8.73 0.68 44.52
CA GLY A 761 -9.14 0.97 43.14
C GLY A 761 -10.49 0.37 42.78
N TRP A 762 -11.02 0.80 41.65
CA TRP A 762 -12.22 0.25 41.03
C TRP A 762 -11.87 -1.02 40.26
N LEU A 763 -12.48 -2.15 40.60
CA LEU A 763 -12.34 -3.41 39.90
C LEU A 763 -13.61 -3.73 39.12
N PRO A 764 -13.52 -4.22 37.88
CA PRO A 764 -14.68 -4.76 37.18
C PRO A 764 -15.15 -6.04 37.87
N CYS A 765 -16.46 -6.25 37.90
CA CYS A 765 -17.10 -7.40 38.50
C CYS A 765 -18.21 -7.90 37.59
N ARG A 766 -18.45 -9.22 37.61
CA ARG A 766 -19.53 -9.87 36.88
C ARG A 766 -20.43 -10.65 37.83
N LYS A 767 -21.64 -10.94 37.38
CA LYS A 767 -22.57 -11.83 38.08
C LYS A 767 -22.29 -13.27 37.63
N ASN A 768 -21.95 -14.16 38.55
CA ASN A 768 -21.74 -15.58 38.25
C ASN A 768 -23.07 -16.28 37.93
N ARG A 769 -23.03 -17.58 37.58
CA ARG A 769 -24.23 -18.36 37.23
C ARG A 769 -25.23 -18.50 38.38
N GLU A 770 -24.80 -18.34 39.63
CA GLU A 770 -25.68 -18.31 40.81
C GLU A 770 -26.23 -16.90 41.13
N GLY A 771 -25.81 -15.86 40.41
CA GLY A 771 -26.25 -14.49 40.64
C GLY A 771 -25.41 -13.70 41.65
N GLU A 772 -24.25 -14.19 42.06
CA GLU A 772 -23.32 -13.50 42.97
C GLU A 772 -22.30 -12.65 42.20
N ILE A 773 -21.88 -11.53 42.79
CA ILE A 773 -20.95 -10.57 42.15
C ILE A 773 -19.50 -10.96 42.47
N GLU A 774 -18.71 -11.31 41.46
CA GLU A 774 -17.29 -11.67 41.60
C GLU A 774 -16.35 -10.68 40.87
N PRO A 775 -15.16 -10.35 41.41
CA PRO A 775 -14.17 -9.51 40.74
C PRO A 775 -13.52 -10.21 39.54
N ILE A 776 -13.40 -9.46 38.44
CA ILE A 776 -12.70 -9.88 37.22
C ILE A 776 -11.19 -9.71 37.47
N HIS A 777 -10.47 -10.81 37.61
CA HIS A 777 -9.01 -10.79 37.77
C HIS A 777 -8.33 -10.44 36.44
N ASN A 778 -7.44 -9.45 36.43
CA ASN A 778 -6.58 -9.14 35.29
C ASN A 778 -5.77 -10.38 34.89
N ALA A 779 -6.16 -11.05 33.80
CA ALA A 779 -5.39 -12.13 33.20
C ALA A 779 -4.10 -11.55 32.59
N THR A 780 -3.09 -11.36 33.43
CA THR A 780 -1.75 -10.84 33.06
C THR A 780 -0.78 -11.94 32.61
N SER A 781 -1.22 -13.20 32.56
CA SER A 781 -0.41 -14.31 32.06
C SER A 781 -0.64 -14.54 30.56
N CYS A 782 0.30 -14.11 29.72
CA CYS A 782 0.40 -14.54 28.33
C CYS A 782 0.88 -16.00 28.27
N SER A 783 0.09 -16.95 28.79
CA SER A 783 0.35 -18.38 28.64
C SER A 783 -0.30 -18.87 27.35
N TYR A 784 0.50 -19.15 26.33
CA TYR A 784 0.07 -19.89 25.16
C TYR A 784 -0.47 -21.25 25.60
N ARG A 785 -1.77 -21.50 25.42
CA ARG A 785 -2.27 -22.87 25.42
C ARG A 785 -1.80 -23.49 24.10
N ASP A 786 -0.64 -24.13 24.13
CA ASP A 786 -0.31 -25.12 23.11
C ASP A 786 -1.44 -26.16 23.13
N GLY A 787 -2.19 -26.24 22.03
CA GLY A 787 -3.21 -27.26 21.79
C GLY A 787 -2.61 -28.66 21.59
N SER A 788 -1.53 -29.00 22.31
CA SER A 788 -0.97 -30.34 22.37
C SER A 788 -0.94 -30.79 23.83
N GLY A 789 -2.06 -31.36 24.28
CA GLY A 789 -2.14 -32.00 25.59
C GLY A 789 -3.52 -32.56 25.89
N GLY A 790 -3.67 -33.88 25.70
CA GLY A 790 -4.72 -34.71 26.32
C GLY A 790 -5.98 -34.91 25.51
#